data_AF-A0A957Q3W8-F1
#
_entry.id   AF-A0A957Q3W8-F1
#
_cell.length_a   1.000
_cell.length_b   1.000
_cell.length_c   1.000
_cell.angle_alpha   90.00
_cell.angle_beta   90.00
_cell.angle_gamma   90.00
#
_symmetry.space_group_name_H-M   'P 1'
#
loop_
_entity.id
_entity.type
_entity.pdbx_description
1 polymer ?
#
loop_
_entity_poly.entity_id
_entity_poly.type
_entity_poly.pdbx_seq_one_letter_code
_entity_poly.pdbx_strand_id
1 'polypeptide(L)'
;MRTIYHLPNHLDFPEKVTSDQRLRLQKVIVTSIRRAAQSRSNGGQRIERESAQALSPTEEFTAQRLSANGNSYAVPSYDDGGAPKAVPIKRTTAAPQPPRLRWRHPNGAAADDNVISGGSPFDDQLIAIFPHWEAVRVKGDRYAVSNNLRRAITWGNLLFGARSYAILEGPRGKAALHYYVVGTTGALHVPAAGRGSGLSVAGGEVWGVKQRIYWQPQLHDDHHGFYTLRALFTAEGQPMWPMSPELAEEFYSELKLGKPQEQVLPPAVARPLVFGEIDGLVAADKTDEAARKLAELDAGAFALVDWSVKARYLEILTDAWTLEAEEKAIIEILKSMNGRAELDAALALLKKKDKFDKLFRDINSQRWSLLVEVGKRFGDTVPFSYRELVHLLQDAGLVPRDWKDIAKQITLAAAGPILNPNLFVEAEEAARSFVEFLGGALEGLVMLVAHPDRLIEGTAQLAKLSVMVQLAEMGYQPAVDFVANILKQLAPSVVYGMKGAAVLGIGESLLRRVKWAIIWEVASWFIGLGEIKAAISGAGVTEKLAALGRLLRVLRLLGKAAEVEQSAAKLEHLARLLQKVSVLNHENDVLRLFSHLPEEDIVHLARRMESADVQAVQSMAELTAKHPELAEAARHALDRAEALYRLETRAGKLSDNLVAGFQKLASRSGFNNTELFNLMEAIPGEHAELYMRIIRGMPD
;
A
#
# COMPACT_ATOMS: atom_id res chain seq x y z
N MET A 1 51.55 -35.12 27.63
CA MET A 1 50.18 -34.71 27.23
C MET A 1 50.25 -33.28 26.70
N ARG A 2 49.79 -33.02 25.47
CA ARG A 2 49.69 -31.65 24.92
C ARG A 2 48.31 -31.09 25.29
N THR A 3 48.28 -29.97 26.00
CA THR A 3 47.03 -29.24 26.29
C THR A 3 46.66 -28.39 25.07
N ILE A 4 45.45 -28.60 24.54
CA ILE A 4 44.88 -27.80 23.44
C ILE A 4 43.78 -26.93 24.04
N TYR A 5 43.85 -25.61 23.79
CA TYR A 5 42.81 -24.67 24.21
C TYR A 5 41.88 -24.40 23.04
N HIS A 6 40.61 -24.77 23.19
CA HIS A 6 39.55 -24.40 22.25
C HIS A 6 38.98 -23.05 22.69
N LEU A 7 39.07 -22.05 21.81
CA LEU A 7 38.54 -20.71 22.06
C LEU A 7 37.16 -20.57 21.42
N PRO A 8 36.17 -19.98 22.12
CA PRO A 8 34.86 -19.72 21.54
C PRO A 8 34.99 -18.66 20.42
N ASN A 9 34.36 -18.94 19.28
CA ASN A 9 34.35 -18.05 18.12
C ASN A 9 33.07 -17.19 18.04
N HIS A 10 32.04 -17.56 18.80
CA HIS A 10 30.76 -16.85 18.92
C HIS A 10 30.42 -16.63 20.39
N LEU A 11 29.73 -15.53 20.68
CA LEU A 11 29.16 -15.24 22.00
C LEU A 11 27.69 -14.90 21.80
N ASP A 12 26.83 -15.53 22.58
CA ASP A 12 25.41 -15.21 22.56
C ASP A 12 25.14 -13.97 23.41
N PHE A 13 24.52 -12.96 22.79
CA PHE A 13 24.16 -11.72 23.44
C PHE A 13 22.63 -11.63 23.59
N PRO A 14 22.11 -11.04 24.69
CA PRO A 14 20.69 -10.78 24.83
C PRO A 14 20.19 -9.79 23.77
N GLU A 15 18.90 -9.89 23.42
CA GLU A 15 18.28 -9.27 22.22
C GLU A 15 18.42 -7.74 22.10
N LYS A 16 18.74 -7.04 23.19
CA LYS A 16 18.81 -5.57 23.24
C LYS A 16 20.09 -4.95 22.65
N VAL A 17 21.03 -5.75 22.13
CA VAL A 17 22.29 -5.23 21.55
C VAL A 17 22.19 -5.17 20.03
N THR A 18 22.50 -4.03 19.42
CA THR A 18 22.50 -3.88 17.95
C THR A 18 23.55 -4.76 17.27
N SER A 19 23.34 -5.12 16.01
CA SER A 19 24.22 -6.04 15.25
C SER A 19 25.68 -5.57 15.23
N ASP A 20 25.90 -4.27 15.08
CA ASP A 20 27.24 -3.68 15.04
C ASP A 20 27.91 -3.68 16.44
N GLN A 21 27.14 -3.41 17.49
CA GLN A 21 27.63 -3.52 18.87
C GLN A 21 27.94 -4.97 19.26
N ARG A 22 27.15 -5.97 18.82
CA ARG A 22 27.45 -7.39 19.05
C ARG A 22 28.77 -7.80 18.40
N LEU A 23 28.98 -7.45 17.12
CA LEU A 23 30.21 -7.74 16.40
C LEU A 23 31.43 -7.11 17.09
N ARG A 24 31.31 -5.86 17.55
CA ARG A 24 32.36 -5.16 18.30
C ARG A 24 32.66 -5.86 19.63
N LEU A 25 31.63 -6.15 20.45
CA LEU A 25 31.79 -6.81 21.76
C LEU A 25 32.35 -8.23 21.63
N GLN A 26 31.86 -8.99 20.66
CA GLN A 26 32.36 -10.34 20.37
C GLN A 26 33.84 -10.32 20.04
N LYS A 27 34.27 -9.40 19.16
CA LYS A 27 35.68 -9.26 18.79
C LYS A 27 36.55 -8.90 19.98
N VAL A 28 36.09 -8.01 20.86
CA VAL A 28 36.82 -7.62 22.08
C VAL A 28 36.96 -8.80 23.03
N ILE A 29 35.86 -9.46 23.39
CA ILE A 29 35.86 -10.54 24.38
C ILE A 29 36.69 -11.73 23.88
N VAL A 30 36.49 -12.15 22.63
CA VAL A 30 37.26 -13.27 22.03
C VAL A 30 38.75 -12.94 21.95
N THR A 31 39.12 -11.69 21.67
CA THR A 31 40.53 -11.27 21.63
C THR A 31 41.15 -11.24 23.03
N SER A 32 40.40 -10.81 24.05
CA SER A 32 40.85 -10.79 25.45
C SER A 32 41.03 -12.21 26.00
N ILE A 33 40.08 -13.13 25.74
CA ILE A 33 40.20 -14.54 26.13
C ILE A 33 41.43 -15.17 25.45
N ARG A 34 41.68 -14.83 24.17
CA ARG A 34 42.87 -15.30 23.45
C ARG A 34 44.16 -14.79 24.09
N ARG A 35 44.27 -13.50 24.39
CA ARG A 35 45.47 -12.93 25.04
C ARG A 35 45.73 -13.59 26.39
N ALA A 36 44.68 -13.83 27.18
CA ALA A 36 44.79 -14.53 28.46
C ALA A 36 45.22 -16.01 28.32
N ALA A 37 44.74 -16.70 27.28
CA ALA A 37 45.17 -18.07 26.97
C ALA A 37 46.64 -18.12 26.52
N GLN A 38 47.07 -17.16 25.68
CA GLN A 38 48.45 -17.04 25.22
C GLN A 38 49.43 -16.69 26.35
N SER A 39 49.04 -15.78 27.25
CA SER A 39 49.90 -15.41 28.39
C SER A 39 50.09 -16.54 29.41
N ARG A 40 49.26 -17.58 29.36
CA ARG A 40 49.36 -18.77 30.22
C ARG A 40 49.98 -19.98 29.52
N SER A 41 50.24 -19.92 28.21
CA SER A 41 50.79 -21.05 27.48
C SER A 41 52.32 -21.06 27.49
N ASN A 42 52.93 -22.02 28.18
CA ASN A 42 54.38 -22.20 28.20
C ASN A 42 54.81 -23.17 27.10
N GLY A 43 55.28 -22.65 25.96
CA GLY A 43 56.17 -23.29 24.96
C GLY A 43 55.74 -24.58 24.24
N GLY A 44 54.80 -25.37 24.79
CA GLY A 44 54.43 -26.70 24.30
C GLY A 44 52.94 -26.89 24.01
N GLN A 45 52.14 -25.82 24.02
CA GLN A 45 50.69 -25.84 23.84
C GLN A 45 50.29 -25.11 22.54
N ARG A 46 49.30 -25.64 21.81
CA ARG A 46 48.85 -25.13 20.51
C ARG A 46 47.41 -24.60 20.65
N ILE A 47 47.20 -23.36 20.22
CA ILE A 47 45.86 -22.75 20.13
C ILE A 47 45.39 -22.95 18.70
N GLU A 48 44.34 -23.73 18.50
CA GLU A 48 43.82 -24.04 17.17
C GLU A 48 42.65 -23.10 16.83
N ARG A 49 42.68 -22.57 15.61
CA ARG A 49 41.69 -21.60 15.11
C ARG A 49 40.84 -22.29 14.06
N GLU A 50 39.53 -22.32 14.24
CA GLU A 50 38.63 -22.50 13.10
C GLU A 50 38.55 -21.18 12.34
N SER A 51 38.79 -21.22 11.03
CA SER A 51 38.93 -20.03 10.18
C SER A 51 37.55 -19.52 9.77
N ALA A 52 37.09 -18.43 10.38
CA ALA A 52 35.97 -17.64 9.87
C ALA A 52 36.50 -16.38 9.14
N GLN A 53 35.97 -16.12 7.94
CA GLN A 53 36.27 -14.92 7.14
C GLN A 53 35.91 -13.66 7.95
N ALA A 54 36.90 -12.78 8.15
CA ALA A 54 36.71 -11.52 8.86
C ALA A 54 35.96 -10.52 7.97
N LEU A 55 34.68 -10.28 8.26
CA LEU A 55 33.98 -9.10 7.77
C LEU A 55 34.68 -7.86 8.35
N SER A 56 35.07 -6.93 7.47
CA SER A 56 35.65 -5.65 7.88
C SER A 56 34.51 -4.74 8.36
N PRO A 57 34.58 -4.20 9.59
CA PRO A 57 33.57 -3.25 10.06
C PRO A 57 33.61 -1.98 9.20
N THR A 58 32.45 -1.51 8.77
CA THR A 58 32.27 -0.19 8.14
C THR A 58 31.81 0.78 9.22
N GLU A 59 32.55 1.88 9.41
CA GLU A 59 32.17 2.96 10.32
C GLU A 59 31.60 4.13 9.50
N GLU A 60 30.53 4.78 9.98
CA GLU A 60 30.02 5.99 9.35
C GLU A 60 31.05 7.12 9.42
N PHE A 61 31.20 7.81 8.28
CA PHE A 61 32.10 8.95 8.16
C PHE A 61 31.56 10.14 8.97
N THR A 62 32.40 10.73 9.83
CA THR A 62 32.09 11.96 10.56
C THR A 62 33.13 13.03 10.26
N ALA A 63 32.68 14.20 9.79
CA ALA A 63 33.56 15.29 9.38
C ALA A 63 34.50 15.78 10.50
N GLN A 64 34.10 15.61 11.76
CA GLN A 64 34.87 16.00 12.95
C GLN A 64 36.18 15.21 13.14
N ARG A 65 36.28 14.01 12.56
CA ARG A 65 37.45 13.12 12.68
C ARG A 65 38.40 13.20 11.48
N LEU A 66 38.04 14.00 10.49
CA LEU A 66 38.89 14.30 9.34
C LEU A 66 39.94 15.32 9.75
N SER A 67 41.20 15.06 9.42
CA SER A 67 42.28 16.03 9.65
C SER A 67 42.01 17.33 8.91
N ALA A 68 42.53 18.47 9.41
CA ALA A 68 42.31 19.78 8.77
C ALA A 68 42.82 19.87 7.32
N ASN A 69 43.81 19.04 6.94
CA ASN A 69 44.31 18.90 5.57
C ASN A 69 43.55 17.84 4.74
N GLY A 70 42.62 17.10 5.35
CA GLY A 70 41.76 16.09 4.74
C GLY A 70 42.50 14.87 4.19
N ASN A 71 43.68 14.57 4.71
CA ASN A 71 44.55 13.47 4.24
C ASN A 71 44.63 12.30 5.23
N SER A 72 44.11 12.46 6.43
CA SER A 72 44.02 11.39 7.42
C SER A 72 42.68 11.44 8.17
N TYR A 73 42.23 10.26 8.61
CA TYR A 73 41.03 10.09 9.42
C TYR A 73 41.43 9.51 10.78
N ALA A 74 40.92 10.07 11.86
CA ALA A 74 41.18 9.57 13.20
C ALA A 74 40.29 8.34 13.49
N VAL A 75 40.89 7.16 13.57
CA VAL A 75 40.21 5.91 13.95
C VAL A 75 40.68 5.48 15.33
N PRO A 76 39.79 5.05 16.24
CA PRO A 76 40.20 4.53 17.54
C PRO A 76 41.16 3.34 17.40
N SER A 77 42.35 3.46 17.99
CA SER A 77 43.37 2.39 17.99
C SER A 77 43.05 1.35 19.04
N TYR A 78 42.96 0.08 18.64
CA TYR A 78 42.74 -1.04 19.56
C TYR A 78 43.99 -1.43 20.36
N ASP A 79 45.18 -1.09 19.84
CA ASP A 79 46.45 -1.35 20.51
C ASP A 79 46.76 -0.31 21.60
N ASP A 80 46.16 0.88 21.47
CA ASP A 80 46.40 2.04 22.36
C ASP A 80 45.15 2.42 23.18
N GLY A 81 44.32 1.43 23.54
CA GLY A 81 43.19 1.63 24.47
C GLY A 81 42.05 2.54 23.96
N GLY A 82 41.88 2.66 22.64
CA GLY A 82 40.85 3.51 22.03
C GLY A 82 41.32 4.93 21.68
N ALA A 83 42.60 5.25 21.91
CA ALA A 83 43.15 6.54 21.51
C ALA A 83 43.04 6.73 19.98
N PRO A 84 42.58 7.90 19.50
CA PRO A 84 42.43 8.15 18.07
C PRO A 84 43.79 8.13 17.38
N LYS A 85 43.96 7.23 16.42
CA LYS A 85 45.15 7.08 15.59
C LYS A 85 44.84 7.50 14.16
N ALA A 86 45.65 8.40 13.62
CA ALA A 86 45.48 8.90 12.28
C ALA A 86 45.85 7.81 11.26
N VAL A 87 44.87 7.40 10.46
CA VAL A 87 45.10 6.53 9.30
C VAL A 87 45.01 7.35 8.02
N PRO A 88 45.92 7.14 7.06
CA PRO A 88 45.92 7.89 5.80
C PRO A 88 44.67 7.54 4.98
N ILE A 89 43.97 8.57 4.51
CA ILE A 89 42.84 8.40 3.59
C ILE A 89 43.42 8.31 2.20
N LYS A 90 43.23 7.18 1.50
CA LYS A 90 43.46 7.12 0.06
C LYS A 90 42.43 8.02 -0.61
N ARG A 91 42.81 9.25 -0.94
CA ARG A 91 42.03 10.07 -1.87
C ARG A 91 42.09 9.37 -3.23
N THR A 92 40.98 8.79 -3.66
CA THR A 92 40.76 8.43 -5.05
C THR A 92 40.74 9.75 -5.83
N THR A 93 41.91 10.20 -6.29
CA THR A 93 42.09 11.37 -7.17
C THR A 93 41.69 11.08 -8.61
N ALA A 94 41.25 9.86 -8.91
CA ALA A 94 40.48 9.62 -10.11
C ALA A 94 39.14 10.33 -9.95
N ALA A 95 38.91 11.38 -10.76
CA ALA A 95 37.55 11.79 -11.08
C ALA A 95 36.74 10.50 -11.33
N PRO A 96 35.54 10.34 -10.74
CA PRO A 96 34.76 9.13 -10.93
C PRO A 96 34.69 8.88 -12.43
N GLN A 97 35.36 7.82 -12.89
CA GLN A 97 35.22 7.43 -14.28
C GLN A 97 33.72 7.23 -14.48
N PRO A 98 33.11 7.84 -15.51
CA PRO A 98 31.71 7.60 -15.78
C PRO A 98 31.53 6.08 -15.82
N PRO A 99 30.52 5.55 -15.13
CA PRO A 99 30.26 4.12 -15.10
C PRO A 99 30.32 3.61 -16.54
N ARG A 100 31.14 2.59 -16.79
CA ARG A 100 31.24 1.99 -18.11
C ARG A 100 29.90 1.31 -18.39
N LEU A 101 29.02 2.01 -19.11
CA LEU A 101 27.85 1.39 -19.71
C LEU A 101 28.34 0.18 -20.51
N ARG A 102 27.70 -0.98 -20.29
CA ARG A 102 28.06 -2.21 -21.02
C ARG A 102 27.92 -2.01 -22.51
N TRP A 103 27.03 -1.09 -22.91
CA TRP A 103 26.72 -0.79 -24.30
C TRP A 103 26.62 0.72 -24.53
N ARG A 104 26.89 1.15 -25.76
CA ARG A 104 26.64 2.54 -26.20
C ARG A 104 25.47 2.52 -27.15
N HIS A 105 24.40 3.22 -26.79
CA HIS A 105 23.27 3.43 -27.69
C HIS A 105 23.60 4.56 -28.68
N PRO A 106 23.17 4.44 -29.95
CA PRO A 106 23.26 5.56 -30.88
C PRO A 106 22.37 6.70 -30.38
N ASN A 107 22.93 7.90 -30.20
CA ASN A 107 22.16 9.10 -29.87
C ASN A 107 21.40 9.61 -31.11
N GLY A 108 20.33 8.91 -31.48
CA GLY A 108 19.45 9.28 -32.60
C GLY A 108 18.52 10.45 -32.26
N ALA A 109 18.03 11.14 -33.29
CA ALA A 109 17.03 12.19 -33.15
C ALA A 109 15.67 11.59 -32.72
N ALA A 110 14.78 12.42 -32.15
CA ALA A 110 13.43 11.98 -31.80
C ALA A 110 12.61 11.49 -33.01
N ALA A 111 12.97 11.93 -34.22
CA ALA A 111 12.37 11.49 -35.47
C ALA A 111 12.75 10.04 -35.86
N ASP A 112 13.77 9.46 -35.24
CA ASP A 112 14.19 8.08 -35.46
C ASP A 112 13.38 7.09 -34.61
N ASP A 113 12.60 7.59 -33.65
CA ASP A 113 11.74 6.78 -32.80
C ASP A 113 10.48 6.38 -33.58
N ASN A 114 10.02 5.14 -33.38
CA ASN A 114 8.86 4.60 -34.08
C ASN A 114 7.84 4.05 -33.09
N VAL A 115 6.55 4.31 -33.36
CA VAL A 115 5.43 3.61 -32.73
C VAL A 115 4.80 2.71 -33.78
N ILE A 116 4.77 1.42 -33.49
CA ILE A 116 4.31 0.39 -34.42
C ILE A 116 2.96 -0.11 -33.91
N SER A 117 1.93 0.01 -34.75
CA SER A 117 0.62 -0.59 -34.50
C SER A 117 0.67 -2.10 -34.75
N GLY A 118 0.07 -2.86 -33.85
CA GLY A 118 0.08 -4.33 -33.84
C GLY A 118 0.72 -4.91 -32.58
N GLY A 119 0.50 -6.21 -32.38
CA GLY A 119 1.12 -6.97 -31.29
C GLY A 119 2.64 -6.87 -31.35
N SER A 120 3.27 -6.81 -30.18
CA SER A 120 4.73 -6.79 -30.11
C SER A 120 5.30 -8.18 -30.46
N PRO A 121 6.57 -8.27 -30.90
CA PRO A 121 7.25 -9.56 -31.06
C PRO A 121 7.33 -10.41 -29.77
N PHE A 122 7.00 -9.81 -28.63
CA PHE A 122 7.10 -10.41 -27.31
C PHE A 122 5.74 -10.75 -26.71
N ASP A 123 4.65 -10.61 -27.46
CA ASP A 123 3.28 -10.78 -26.96
C ASP A 123 3.09 -12.11 -26.21
N ASP A 124 2.38 -12.02 -25.09
CA ASP A 124 2.08 -13.11 -24.15
C ASP A 124 3.30 -13.75 -23.43
N GLN A 125 4.52 -13.27 -23.70
CA GLN A 125 5.71 -13.68 -22.94
C GLN A 125 5.67 -13.15 -21.51
N LEU A 126 6.17 -13.98 -20.58
CA LEU A 126 6.22 -13.66 -19.16
C LEU A 126 7.31 -12.62 -18.87
N ILE A 127 6.99 -11.62 -18.04
CA ILE A 127 7.95 -10.65 -17.50
C ILE A 127 8.26 -10.96 -16.04
N ALA A 128 7.22 -11.17 -15.24
CA ALA A 128 7.34 -11.41 -13.81
C ALA A 128 6.15 -12.19 -13.23
N ILE A 129 6.36 -12.87 -12.11
CA ILE A 129 5.32 -13.48 -11.29
C ILE A 129 5.43 -12.88 -9.88
N PHE A 130 4.40 -12.16 -9.47
CA PHE A 130 4.28 -11.53 -8.17
C PHE A 130 3.76 -12.53 -7.11
N PRO A 131 3.88 -12.21 -5.80
CA PRO A 131 3.18 -12.94 -4.75
C PRO A 131 1.69 -13.12 -5.11
N HIS A 132 1.09 -14.23 -4.67
CA HIS A 132 -0.26 -14.65 -5.08
C HIS A 132 -0.42 -15.09 -6.55
N TRP A 133 0.68 -15.42 -7.23
CA TRP A 133 0.69 -15.95 -8.61
C TRP A 133 0.14 -14.97 -9.66
N GLU A 134 0.21 -13.67 -9.39
CA GLU A 134 -0.12 -12.65 -10.37
C GLU A 134 0.99 -12.60 -11.44
N ALA A 135 0.68 -13.13 -12.62
CA ALA A 135 1.61 -13.19 -13.75
C ALA A 135 1.48 -11.94 -14.63
N VAL A 136 2.57 -11.18 -14.73
CA VAL A 136 2.69 -10.03 -15.63
C VAL A 136 3.29 -10.50 -16.95
N ARG A 137 2.54 -10.35 -18.03
CA ARG A 137 2.96 -10.71 -19.40
C ARG A 137 2.94 -9.48 -20.30
N VAL A 138 3.70 -9.54 -21.38
CA VAL A 138 3.65 -8.54 -22.44
C VAL A 138 2.28 -8.60 -23.12
N LYS A 139 1.62 -7.45 -23.22
CA LYS A 139 0.40 -7.29 -24.02
C LYS A 139 0.22 -5.84 -24.44
N GLY A 140 -0.04 -5.62 -25.72
CA GLY A 140 -0.40 -4.32 -26.25
C GLY A 140 -0.83 -4.44 -27.70
N ASP A 141 -1.61 -3.47 -28.16
CA ASP A 141 -1.99 -3.34 -29.57
C ASP A 141 -1.00 -2.46 -30.35
N ARG A 142 0.06 -2.00 -29.68
CA ARG A 142 1.14 -1.18 -30.20
C ARG A 142 2.38 -1.35 -29.31
N TYR A 143 3.53 -0.93 -29.81
CA TYR A 143 4.76 -0.79 -29.04
C TYR A 143 5.63 0.33 -29.64
N ALA A 144 6.57 0.86 -28.84
CA ALA A 144 7.53 1.85 -29.32
C ALA A 144 8.95 1.30 -29.40
N VAL A 145 9.71 1.82 -30.35
CA VAL A 145 11.14 1.56 -30.50
C VAL A 145 11.87 2.90 -30.44
N SER A 146 12.82 3.03 -29.53
CA SER A 146 13.62 4.25 -29.35
C SER A 146 15.10 3.94 -29.20
N ASN A 147 15.93 4.89 -29.61
CA ASN A 147 17.39 4.81 -29.47
C ASN A 147 17.89 5.46 -28.17
N ASN A 148 16.98 6.04 -27.37
CA ASN A 148 17.32 6.78 -26.17
C ASN A 148 16.44 6.33 -25.01
N LEU A 149 17.06 5.99 -23.88
CA LEU A 149 16.36 5.49 -22.70
C LEU A 149 15.34 6.49 -22.14
N ARG A 150 15.68 7.79 -22.11
CA ARG A 150 14.77 8.84 -21.62
C ARG A 150 13.53 8.95 -22.49
N ARG A 151 13.69 8.85 -23.81
CA ARG A 151 12.55 8.85 -24.74
C ARG A 151 11.75 7.55 -24.67
N ALA A 152 12.40 6.41 -24.48
CA ALA A 152 11.70 5.14 -24.24
C ALA A 152 10.79 5.23 -23.00
N ILE A 153 11.25 5.87 -21.91
CA ILE A 153 10.40 6.15 -20.75
C ILE A 153 9.24 7.08 -21.11
N THR A 154 9.51 8.17 -21.84
CA THR A 154 8.45 9.08 -22.28
C THR A 154 7.41 8.37 -23.14
N TRP A 155 7.82 7.51 -24.09
CA TRP A 155 6.91 6.69 -24.88
C TRP A 155 6.11 5.71 -24.03
N GLY A 156 6.71 5.10 -23.02
CA GLY A 156 6.01 4.20 -22.09
C GLY A 156 4.87 4.91 -21.37
N ASN A 157 5.13 6.11 -20.84
CA ASN A 157 4.10 6.93 -20.21
C ASN A 157 3.02 7.35 -21.22
N LEU A 158 3.41 7.82 -22.41
CA LEU A 158 2.46 8.30 -23.41
C LEU A 158 1.57 7.21 -24.01
N LEU A 159 2.08 5.98 -24.15
CA LEU A 159 1.34 4.88 -24.80
C LEU A 159 0.62 3.98 -23.79
N PHE A 160 1.17 3.84 -22.59
CA PHE A 160 0.72 2.86 -21.60
C PHE A 160 0.56 3.45 -20.20
N GLY A 161 0.55 4.77 -20.01
CA GLY A 161 0.53 5.38 -18.69
C GLY A 161 -0.67 5.02 -17.81
N ALA A 162 -1.79 4.54 -18.39
CA ALA A 162 -2.89 3.99 -17.61
C ALA A 162 -2.68 2.53 -17.18
N ARG A 163 -1.65 1.85 -17.69
CA ARG A 163 -1.26 0.46 -17.42
C ARG A 163 0.21 0.41 -16.99
N SER A 164 0.71 -0.80 -16.80
CA SER A 164 2.14 -1.02 -16.66
C SER A 164 2.80 -1.29 -18.01
N TYR A 165 4.09 -1.00 -18.09
CA TYR A 165 4.88 -1.23 -19.29
C TYR A 165 6.29 -1.66 -18.95
N ALA A 166 6.95 -2.39 -19.85
CA ALA A 166 8.33 -2.81 -19.71
C ALA A 166 9.20 -2.15 -20.78
N ILE A 167 10.46 -1.89 -20.41
CA ILE A 167 11.51 -1.47 -21.34
C ILE A 167 12.46 -2.65 -21.54
N LEU A 168 12.59 -3.09 -22.78
CA LEU A 168 13.51 -4.14 -23.21
C LEU A 168 14.66 -3.53 -24.00
N GLU A 169 15.87 -4.03 -23.80
CA GLU A 169 17.08 -3.62 -24.53
C GLU A 169 17.57 -4.78 -25.40
N GLY A 170 17.72 -4.56 -26.69
CA GLY A 170 18.24 -5.58 -27.58
C GLY A 170 18.14 -5.23 -29.07
N PRO A 171 18.37 -6.23 -29.94
CA PRO A 171 18.75 -7.61 -29.61
C PRO A 171 20.22 -7.74 -29.16
N ARG A 172 20.48 -8.64 -28.20
CA ARG A 172 21.84 -8.88 -27.66
C ARG A 172 22.83 -9.31 -28.76
N GLY A 173 24.05 -8.76 -28.71
CA GLY A 173 25.14 -9.12 -29.62
C GLY A 173 25.14 -8.38 -30.97
N LYS A 174 24.21 -7.42 -31.18
CA LYS A 174 24.24 -6.52 -32.35
C LYS A 174 24.91 -5.19 -32.03
N ALA A 175 25.44 -4.53 -33.07
CA ALA A 175 26.16 -3.26 -32.96
C ALA A 175 25.25 -2.05 -32.67
N ALA A 176 23.96 -2.13 -33.02
CA ALA A 176 22.95 -1.14 -32.70
C ALA A 176 21.91 -1.78 -31.77
N LEU A 177 21.79 -1.25 -30.55
CA LEU A 177 20.80 -1.67 -29.57
C LEU A 177 19.69 -0.62 -29.50
N HIS A 178 18.46 -1.11 -29.54
CA HIS A 178 17.26 -0.30 -29.42
C HIS A 178 16.52 -0.63 -28.12
N TYR A 179 15.76 0.34 -27.63
CA TYR A 179 14.81 0.14 -26.55
C TYR A 179 13.43 -0.13 -27.11
N TYR A 180 12.85 -1.25 -26.70
CA TYR A 180 11.48 -1.61 -27.00
C TYR A 180 10.63 -1.33 -25.77
N VAL A 181 9.56 -0.57 -25.98
CA VAL A 181 8.60 -0.20 -24.94
C VAL A 181 7.32 -0.96 -25.21
N VAL A 182 6.96 -1.87 -24.30
CA VAL A 182 5.84 -2.79 -24.48
C VAL A 182 4.89 -2.71 -23.29
N GLY A 183 3.59 -2.72 -23.55
CA GLY A 183 2.55 -2.77 -22.52
C GLY A 183 2.47 -4.12 -21.82
N THR A 184 1.72 -4.20 -20.72
CA THR A 184 1.48 -5.45 -19.98
C THR A 184 0.00 -5.81 -19.84
N THR A 185 -0.29 -7.08 -19.54
CA THR A 185 -1.65 -7.62 -19.38
C THR A 185 -2.52 -6.89 -18.35
N GLY A 186 -1.93 -6.26 -17.33
CA GLY A 186 -2.65 -5.50 -16.30
C GLY A 186 -1.93 -4.22 -15.87
N ALA A 187 -2.57 -3.45 -14.99
CA ALA A 187 -1.94 -2.33 -14.29
C ALA A 187 -1.35 -2.85 -12.98
N LEU A 188 -0.02 -2.85 -12.88
CA LEU A 188 0.66 -3.14 -11.63
C LEU A 188 0.72 -1.86 -10.80
N HIS A 189 0.35 -1.97 -9.52
CA HIS A 189 0.35 -0.86 -8.58
C HIS A 189 1.40 -1.08 -7.48
N VAL A 190 2.01 0.01 -6.98
CA VAL A 190 3.05 -0.02 -5.93
C VAL A 190 2.71 -0.88 -4.70
N PRO A 191 1.46 -0.92 -4.18
CA PRO A 191 1.13 -1.76 -3.02
C PRO A 191 1.24 -3.27 -3.30
N ALA A 192 1.00 -3.71 -4.54
CA ALA A 192 1.19 -5.11 -4.95
C ALA A 192 2.67 -5.51 -4.89
N ALA A 193 3.56 -4.53 -5.08
CA ALA A 193 5.00 -4.63 -4.91
C ALA A 193 5.47 -4.35 -3.48
N GLY A 194 4.59 -4.50 -2.46
CA GLY A 194 4.79 -4.43 -1.00
C GLY A 194 6.00 -3.62 -0.51
N ARG A 195 5.75 -2.48 0.17
CA ARG A 195 6.77 -1.52 0.67
C ARG A 195 8.09 -2.17 1.10
N GLY A 196 9.02 -2.30 0.17
CA GLY A 196 10.42 -2.58 0.46
C GLY A 196 11.07 -1.27 0.86
N SER A 197 11.90 -1.25 1.89
CA SER A 197 12.84 -0.14 2.10
C SER A 197 13.71 -0.02 0.86
N GLY A 198 13.32 0.89 -0.05
CA GLY A 198 13.99 1.14 -1.30
C GLY A 198 15.46 1.39 -1.00
N LEU A 199 16.33 0.51 -1.48
CA LEU A 199 17.74 0.86 -1.52
C LEU A 199 17.85 2.01 -2.53
N SER A 200 18.39 3.15 -2.10
CA SER A 200 18.76 4.18 -3.06
C SER A 200 20.00 3.71 -3.79
N VAL A 201 19.87 3.41 -5.08
CA VAL A 201 20.99 3.04 -5.96
C VAL A 201 21.22 4.17 -6.93
N ALA A 202 22.45 4.68 -6.97
CA ALA A 202 22.82 5.84 -7.78
C ALA A 202 21.84 7.02 -7.66
N GLY A 203 21.26 7.27 -6.48
CA GLY A 203 20.34 8.39 -6.24
C GLY A 203 18.91 8.19 -6.78
N GLY A 204 18.56 6.99 -7.24
CA GLY A 204 17.18 6.58 -7.55
C GLY A 204 16.69 5.51 -6.59
N GLU A 205 15.37 5.35 -6.45
CA GLU A 205 14.76 4.34 -5.59
C GLU A 205 14.65 3.00 -6.30
N VAL A 206 15.08 1.92 -5.66
CA VAL A 206 14.98 0.57 -6.22
C VAL A 206 13.83 -0.22 -5.61
N TRP A 207 12.89 -0.62 -6.46
CA TRP A 207 11.69 -1.42 -6.13
C TRP A 207 11.77 -2.83 -6.71
N GLY A 208 11.15 -3.81 -6.03
CA GLY A 208 11.08 -5.22 -6.49
C GLY A 208 12.28 -6.12 -6.14
N VAL A 209 13.41 -5.56 -5.72
CA VAL A 209 14.67 -6.33 -5.45
C VAL A 209 14.65 -7.13 -4.13
N LYS A 210 13.78 -6.80 -3.18
CA LYS A 210 13.68 -7.50 -1.88
C LYS A 210 12.51 -8.50 -1.81
N GLN A 211 11.73 -8.62 -2.86
CA GLN A 211 10.47 -9.38 -2.84
C GLN A 211 10.64 -10.76 -3.47
N ARG A 212 9.79 -11.71 -3.09
CA ARG A 212 9.67 -13.02 -3.75
C ARG A 212 8.95 -12.88 -5.11
N ILE A 213 9.50 -12.05 -6.00
CA ILE A 213 9.05 -11.91 -7.39
C ILE A 213 9.95 -12.81 -8.24
N TYR A 214 9.34 -13.71 -9.00
CA TYR A 214 10.07 -14.42 -10.06
C TYR A 214 10.15 -13.50 -11.27
N TRP A 215 11.37 -13.26 -11.76
CA TRP A 215 11.61 -12.38 -12.90
C TRP A 215 12.04 -13.20 -14.11
N GLN A 216 11.55 -12.82 -15.29
CA GLN A 216 12.05 -13.27 -16.58
C GLN A 216 12.98 -12.17 -17.14
N PRO A 217 14.30 -12.24 -16.90
CA PRO A 217 15.23 -11.16 -17.25
C PRO A 217 15.51 -11.03 -18.75
N GLN A 218 15.11 -12.04 -19.54
CA GLN A 218 15.32 -12.07 -20.99
C GLN A 218 14.06 -12.53 -21.72
N LEU A 219 13.70 -11.79 -22.75
CA LEU A 219 12.59 -12.11 -23.66
C LEU A 219 13.17 -12.45 -25.04
N HIS A 220 12.45 -13.24 -25.83
CA HIS A 220 12.93 -13.76 -27.10
C HIS A 220 12.08 -13.24 -28.26
N ASP A 221 12.72 -12.69 -29.29
CA ASP A 221 12.08 -12.45 -30.59
C ASP A 221 12.58 -13.52 -31.56
N ASP A 222 11.67 -14.25 -32.18
CA ASP A 222 11.98 -15.34 -33.11
C ASP A 222 12.84 -14.89 -34.31
N HIS A 223 12.80 -13.61 -34.66
CA HIS A 223 13.56 -13.07 -35.79
C HIS A 223 14.90 -12.45 -35.39
N HIS A 224 15.01 -11.94 -34.16
CA HIS A 224 16.13 -11.07 -33.78
C HIS A 224 16.91 -11.54 -32.56
N GLY A 225 16.43 -12.55 -31.83
CA GLY A 225 17.10 -13.16 -30.69
C GLY A 225 16.68 -12.58 -29.33
N PHE A 226 17.60 -12.58 -28.37
CA PHE A 226 17.28 -12.24 -26.98
C PHE A 226 17.35 -10.74 -26.67
N TYR A 227 16.39 -10.26 -25.89
CA TYR A 227 16.28 -8.91 -25.36
C TYR A 227 16.35 -8.94 -23.84
N THR A 228 17.03 -7.96 -23.24
CA THR A 228 17.20 -7.86 -21.79
C THR A 228 16.12 -6.96 -21.20
N LEU A 229 15.44 -7.41 -20.15
CA LEU A 229 14.53 -6.55 -19.38
C LEU A 229 15.35 -5.49 -18.62
N ARG A 230 15.15 -4.21 -18.95
CA ARG A 230 15.81 -3.09 -18.25
C ARG A 230 15.06 -2.67 -17.01
N ALA A 231 13.75 -2.47 -17.14
CA ALA A 231 12.87 -2.07 -16.06
C ALA A 231 11.42 -2.42 -16.42
N LEU A 232 10.63 -2.73 -15.41
CA LEU A 232 9.17 -2.79 -15.45
C LEU A 232 8.64 -1.55 -14.73
N PHE A 233 7.71 -0.82 -15.32
CA PHE A 233 7.11 0.37 -14.72
C PHE A 233 5.69 0.07 -14.24
N THR A 234 5.40 0.48 -13.01
CA THR A 234 4.02 0.46 -12.47
C THR A 234 3.15 1.49 -13.20
N ALA A 235 1.83 1.40 -13.03
CA ALA A 235 0.91 2.39 -13.58
C ALA A 235 1.11 3.81 -12.99
N GLU A 236 1.79 3.93 -11.85
CA GLU A 236 2.22 5.22 -11.29
C GLU A 236 3.57 5.71 -11.85
N GLY A 237 4.12 5.01 -12.85
CA GLY A 237 5.41 5.33 -13.45
C GLY A 237 6.60 4.99 -12.56
N GLN A 238 6.43 4.14 -11.55
CA GLN A 238 7.56 3.71 -10.71
C GLN A 238 8.30 2.56 -11.36
N PRO A 239 9.63 2.70 -11.61
CA PRO A 239 10.43 1.61 -12.13
C PRO A 239 10.65 0.51 -11.08
N MET A 240 10.69 -0.73 -11.54
CA MET A 240 10.96 -1.95 -10.80
C MET A 240 12.01 -2.78 -11.54
N TRP A 241 12.84 -3.49 -10.78
CA TRP A 241 13.96 -4.24 -11.34
C TRP A 241 13.97 -5.71 -10.93
N PRO A 242 14.49 -6.59 -11.81
CA PRO A 242 14.93 -7.91 -11.40
C PRO A 242 16.01 -7.81 -10.30
N MET A 243 16.27 -8.91 -9.59
CA MET A 243 17.22 -9.00 -8.47
C MET A 243 18.71 -8.80 -8.88
N SER A 244 19.04 -7.72 -9.57
CA SER A 244 20.39 -7.31 -9.94
C SER A 244 20.52 -5.80 -9.70
N PRO A 245 21.12 -5.39 -8.57
CA PRO A 245 21.44 -3.99 -8.28
C PRO A 245 22.27 -3.32 -9.39
N GLU A 246 23.06 -4.10 -10.13
CA GLU A 246 23.91 -3.62 -11.22
C GLU A 246 23.08 -3.09 -12.41
N LEU A 247 21.94 -3.72 -12.71
CA LEU A 247 21.04 -3.24 -13.77
C LEU A 247 20.39 -1.92 -13.39
N ALA A 248 19.99 -1.77 -12.12
CA ALA A 248 19.44 -0.51 -11.61
C ALA A 248 20.51 0.61 -11.61
N GLU A 249 21.73 0.29 -11.19
CA GLU A 249 22.85 1.24 -11.22
C GLU A 249 23.18 1.70 -12.64
N GLU A 250 23.23 0.77 -13.61
CA GLU A 250 23.47 1.09 -15.02
C GLU A 250 22.35 1.96 -15.59
N PHE A 251 21.09 1.58 -15.34
CA PHE A 251 19.91 2.34 -15.77
C PHE A 251 19.95 3.79 -15.27
N TYR A 252 20.16 3.99 -13.96
CA TYR A 252 20.22 5.34 -13.39
C TYR A 252 21.45 6.13 -13.82
N SER A 253 22.57 5.45 -14.02
CA SER A 253 23.78 6.07 -14.55
C SER A 253 23.59 6.59 -15.97
N GLU A 254 22.96 5.81 -16.83
CA GLU A 254 22.61 6.21 -18.19
C GLU A 254 21.65 7.40 -18.20
N LEU A 255 20.61 7.38 -17.35
CA LEU A 255 19.72 8.52 -17.19
C LEU A 255 20.49 9.79 -16.79
N LYS A 256 21.46 9.70 -15.86
CA LYS A 256 22.27 10.86 -15.46
C LYS A 256 23.20 11.38 -16.57
N LEU A 257 23.67 10.50 -17.45
CA LEU A 257 24.54 10.88 -18.56
C LEU A 257 23.76 11.57 -19.70
N GLY A 258 22.50 11.20 -19.91
CA GLY A 258 21.62 11.83 -20.90
C GLY A 258 21.22 13.25 -20.53
N LYS A 259 21.13 14.14 -21.53
CA LYS A 259 20.69 15.53 -21.29
C LYS A 259 19.18 15.57 -21.00
N PRO A 260 18.69 16.37 -20.04
CA PRO A 260 17.25 16.47 -19.76
C PRO A 260 16.41 16.84 -20.99
N GLN A 261 16.94 17.63 -21.93
CA GLN A 261 16.23 17.97 -23.17
C GLN A 261 15.96 16.77 -24.07
N GLU A 262 16.74 15.68 -23.97
CA GLU A 262 16.53 14.46 -24.76
C GLU A 262 15.27 13.69 -24.36
N GLN A 263 14.72 13.96 -23.17
CA GLN A 263 13.44 13.37 -22.72
C GLN A 263 12.22 14.00 -23.40
N VAL A 264 12.37 15.22 -23.92
CA VAL A 264 11.25 16.00 -24.47
C VAL A 264 10.95 15.50 -25.88
N LEU A 265 9.80 14.85 -26.04
CA LEU A 265 9.24 14.56 -27.36
C LEU A 265 8.43 15.78 -27.83
N PRO A 266 8.76 16.38 -28.99
CA PRO A 266 7.95 17.47 -29.54
C PRO A 266 6.51 17.00 -29.77
N PRO A 267 5.48 17.76 -29.35
CA PRO A 267 4.08 17.38 -29.54
C PRO A 267 3.73 17.11 -31.01
N ALA A 268 4.36 17.81 -31.94
CA ALA A 268 4.20 17.61 -33.38
C ALA A 268 4.62 16.20 -33.85
N VAL A 269 5.55 15.54 -33.15
CA VAL A 269 5.99 14.17 -33.42
C VAL A 269 5.15 13.18 -32.62
N ALA A 270 4.91 13.46 -31.34
CA ALA A 270 4.22 12.54 -30.43
C ALA A 270 2.72 12.38 -30.73
N ARG A 271 2.00 13.49 -30.96
CA ARG A 271 0.54 13.47 -31.18
C ARG A 271 0.10 12.55 -32.32
N PRO A 272 0.67 12.61 -33.54
CA PRO A 272 0.22 11.73 -34.62
C PRO A 272 0.51 10.25 -34.32
N LEU A 273 1.58 9.94 -33.61
CA LEU A 273 1.94 8.56 -33.25
C LEU A 273 1.07 7.98 -32.13
N VAL A 274 0.62 8.81 -31.18
CA VAL A 274 -0.26 8.37 -30.08
C VAL A 274 -1.73 8.33 -30.53
N PHE A 275 -2.21 9.39 -31.20
CA PHE A 275 -3.62 9.59 -31.49
C PHE A 275 -4.02 9.28 -32.94
N GLY A 276 -3.08 9.06 -33.87
CA GLY A 276 -3.42 8.90 -35.29
C GLY A 276 -4.42 7.78 -35.57
N GLU A 277 -4.24 6.62 -34.92
CA GLU A 277 -5.17 5.49 -35.02
C GLU A 277 -6.53 5.82 -34.36
N ILE A 278 -6.50 6.46 -33.19
CA ILE A 278 -7.71 6.86 -32.45
C ILE A 278 -8.52 7.85 -33.28
N ASP A 279 -7.89 8.87 -33.84
CA ASP A 279 -8.50 9.85 -34.72
C ASP A 279 -9.13 9.19 -35.95
N GLY A 280 -8.47 8.19 -36.53
CA GLY A 280 -9.01 7.38 -37.61
C GLY A 280 -10.27 6.60 -37.21
N LEU A 281 -10.29 6.00 -36.02
CA LEU A 281 -11.46 5.29 -35.49
C LEU A 281 -12.62 6.24 -35.20
N VAL A 282 -12.34 7.42 -34.63
CA VAL A 282 -13.33 8.47 -34.38
C VAL A 282 -13.92 8.98 -35.70
N ALA A 283 -13.10 9.22 -36.72
CA ALA A 283 -13.57 9.64 -38.03
C ALA A 283 -14.40 8.57 -38.75
N ALA A 284 -14.16 7.29 -38.46
CA ALA A 284 -14.91 6.15 -38.97
C ALA A 284 -16.15 5.79 -38.13
N ASP A 285 -16.51 6.61 -37.13
CA ASP A 285 -17.63 6.39 -36.20
C ASP A 285 -17.55 5.08 -35.40
N LYS A 286 -16.33 4.58 -35.18
CA LYS A 286 -16.05 3.39 -34.36
C LYS A 286 -15.80 3.77 -32.90
N THR A 287 -16.80 4.36 -32.27
CA THR A 287 -16.68 4.97 -30.93
C THR A 287 -16.26 3.98 -29.84
N ASP A 288 -16.69 2.73 -29.89
CA ASP A 288 -16.35 1.71 -28.87
C ASP A 288 -14.90 1.21 -28.97
N GLU A 289 -14.35 1.14 -30.18
CA GLU A 289 -12.92 0.85 -30.38
C GLU A 289 -12.06 2.05 -29.97
N ALA A 290 -12.50 3.26 -30.31
CA ALA A 290 -11.83 4.50 -29.90
C ALA A 290 -11.81 4.64 -28.37
N ALA A 291 -12.94 4.40 -27.69
CA ALA A 291 -13.05 4.46 -26.23
C ALA A 291 -12.07 3.48 -25.55
N ARG A 292 -11.97 2.24 -26.04
CA ARG A 292 -11.03 1.24 -25.52
C ARG A 292 -9.57 1.67 -25.66
N LYS A 293 -9.18 2.26 -26.79
CA LYS A 293 -7.82 2.77 -26.98
C LYS A 293 -7.55 4.03 -26.15
N LEU A 294 -8.54 4.90 -25.99
CA LEU A 294 -8.45 6.07 -25.10
C LEU A 294 -8.28 5.65 -23.64
N ALA A 295 -8.87 4.53 -23.22
CA ALA A 295 -8.77 3.98 -21.87
C ALA A 295 -7.33 3.55 -21.46
N GLU A 296 -6.42 3.40 -22.42
CA GLU A 296 -5.02 3.03 -22.18
C GLU A 296 -4.10 4.24 -21.94
N LEU A 297 -4.59 5.45 -22.21
CA LEU A 297 -3.83 6.70 -22.16
C LEU A 297 -3.93 7.40 -20.80
N ASP A 298 -2.89 8.16 -20.45
CA ASP A 298 -2.82 8.94 -19.22
C ASP A 298 -2.92 10.46 -19.47
N ALA A 299 -2.86 11.24 -18.39
CA ALA A 299 -2.89 12.70 -18.47
C ALA A 299 -1.76 13.29 -19.33
N GLY A 300 -0.59 12.65 -19.39
CA GLY A 300 0.54 13.08 -20.21
C GLY A 300 0.26 12.93 -21.70
N ALA A 301 -0.38 11.83 -22.10
CA ALA A 301 -0.85 11.64 -23.46
C ALA A 301 -1.92 12.67 -23.84
N PHE A 302 -2.94 12.84 -23.00
CA PHE A 302 -4.01 13.82 -23.27
C PHE A 302 -3.50 15.27 -23.31
N ALA A 303 -2.39 15.59 -22.63
CA ALA A 303 -1.78 16.92 -22.72
C ALA A 303 -1.24 17.26 -24.13
N LEU A 304 -1.06 16.28 -25.02
CA LEU A 304 -0.60 16.48 -26.40
C LEU A 304 -1.66 17.07 -27.33
N VAL A 305 -2.94 17.05 -26.93
CA VAL A 305 -4.07 17.52 -27.74
C VAL A 305 -4.72 18.76 -27.13
N ASP A 306 -5.36 19.56 -27.98
CA ASP A 306 -6.09 20.75 -27.54
C ASP A 306 -7.45 20.41 -26.93
N TRP A 307 -8.10 21.43 -26.35
CA TRP A 307 -9.43 21.27 -25.75
C TRP A 307 -10.48 20.72 -26.73
N SER A 308 -10.44 21.12 -28.00
CA SER A 308 -11.45 20.71 -28.98
C SER A 308 -11.44 19.20 -29.20
N VAL A 309 -10.25 18.61 -29.23
CA VAL A 309 -10.04 17.16 -29.35
C VAL A 309 -10.34 16.46 -28.02
N LYS A 310 -9.87 17.00 -26.88
CA LYS A 310 -10.19 16.47 -25.54
C LYS A 310 -11.70 16.39 -25.30
N ALA A 311 -12.46 17.43 -25.67
CA ALA A 311 -13.90 17.46 -25.51
C ALA A 311 -14.58 16.33 -26.29
N ARG A 312 -14.15 16.08 -27.54
CA ARG A 312 -14.66 14.98 -28.36
C ARG A 312 -14.36 13.61 -27.75
N TYR A 313 -13.13 13.40 -27.27
CA TYR A 313 -12.77 12.16 -26.60
C TYR A 313 -13.53 11.96 -25.29
N LEU A 314 -13.74 13.05 -24.54
CA LEU A 314 -14.54 13.03 -23.32
C LEU A 314 -15.99 12.61 -23.62
N GLU A 315 -16.60 13.12 -24.70
CA GLU A 315 -17.93 12.69 -25.13
C GLU A 315 -17.97 11.19 -25.41
N ILE A 316 -17.05 10.70 -26.24
CA ILE A 316 -16.93 9.28 -26.60
C ILE A 316 -16.79 8.41 -25.34
N LEU A 317 -15.90 8.78 -24.43
CA LEU A 317 -15.69 8.04 -23.18
C LEU A 317 -16.94 8.08 -22.29
N THR A 318 -17.60 9.24 -22.16
CA THR A 318 -18.81 9.35 -21.32
C THR A 318 -19.99 8.54 -21.87
N ASP A 319 -20.09 8.41 -23.19
CA ASP A 319 -21.11 7.62 -23.86
C ASP A 319 -20.81 6.12 -23.74
N ALA A 320 -19.54 5.72 -23.86
CA ALA A 320 -19.08 4.34 -23.69
C ALA A 320 -18.96 3.89 -22.21
N TRP A 321 -19.10 4.81 -21.24
CA TRP A 321 -18.76 4.57 -19.84
C TRP A 321 -19.68 3.54 -19.15
N THR A 322 -19.23 2.30 -19.24
CA THR A 322 -19.83 1.10 -18.63
C THR A 322 -18.90 0.43 -17.63
N LEU A 323 -17.58 0.50 -17.83
CA LEU A 323 -16.56 -0.15 -17.01
C LEU A 323 -15.64 0.87 -16.31
N GLU A 324 -14.69 0.36 -15.52
CA GLU A 324 -13.72 1.15 -14.76
C GLU A 324 -12.66 1.81 -15.68
N ALA A 325 -12.37 1.22 -16.84
CA ALA A 325 -11.32 1.68 -17.73
C ALA A 325 -11.66 3.05 -18.35
N GLU A 326 -12.91 3.25 -18.80
CA GLU A 326 -13.35 4.54 -19.34
C GLU A 326 -13.43 5.61 -18.24
N GLU A 327 -13.84 5.23 -17.03
CA GLU A 327 -13.84 6.13 -15.87
C GLU A 327 -12.42 6.67 -15.62
N LYS A 328 -11.43 5.78 -15.60
CA LYS A 328 -10.04 6.15 -15.40
C LYS A 328 -9.55 7.11 -16.48
N ALA A 329 -9.86 6.86 -17.75
CA ALA A 329 -9.49 7.79 -18.82
C ALA A 329 -10.19 9.15 -18.71
N ILE A 330 -11.46 9.19 -18.27
CA ILE A 330 -12.13 10.47 -17.97
C ILE A 330 -11.35 11.24 -16.89
N ILE A 331 -10.92 10.56 -15.82
CA ILE A 331 -10.08 11.16 -14.77
C ILE A 331 -8.76 11.68 -15.34
N GLU A 332 -8.08 10.90 -16.17
CA GLU A 332 -6.80 11.29 -16.79
C GLU A 332 -6.97 12.48 -17.76
N ILE A 333 -8.07 12.55 -18.51
CA ILE A 333 -8.43 13.74 -19.31
C ILE A 333 -8.56 14.96 -18.39
N LEU A 334 -9.31 14.87 -17.30
CA LEU A 334 -9.48 16.00 -16.36
C LEU A 334 -8.15 16.47 -15.76
N LYS A 335 -7.24 15.53 -15.44
CA LYS A 335 -5.89 15.86 -14.97
C LYS A 335 -5.05 16.57 -16.04
N SER A 336 -5.30 16.34 -17.32
CA SER A 336 -4.55 16.92 -18.45
C SER A 336 -4.96 18.34 -18.85
N MET A 337 -5.98 18.93 -18.22
CA MET A 337 -6.52 20.25 -18.61
C MET A 337 -5.45 21.33 -18.48
N ASN A 338 -5.33 22.25 -19.44
CA ASN A 338 -4.30 23.29 -19.42
C ASN A 338 -4.67 24.49 -18.55
N GLY A 339 -5.97 24.70 -18.32
CA GLY A 339 -6.49 25.89 -17.66
C GLY A 339 -7.82 25.62 -16.96
N ARG A 340 -8.23 26.56 -16.10
CA ARG A 340 -9.49 26.49 -15.36
C ARG A 340 -10.71 26.47 -16.28
N ALA A 341 -10.67 27.24 -17.37
CA ALA A 341 -11.75 27.28 -18.36
C ALA A 341 -11.99 25.93 -19.05
N GLU A 342 -10.92 25.20 -19.41
CA GLU A 342 -11.04 23.85 -19.99
C GLU A 342 -11.64 22.87 -18.97
N LEU A 343 -11.17 22.94 -17.71
CA LEU A 343 -11.70 22.12 -16.63
C LEU A 343 -13.20 22.37 -16.42
N ASP A 344 -13.61 23.63 -16.26
CA ASP A 344 -15.02 23.98 -16.03
C ASP A 344 -15.91 23.55 -17.21
N ALA A 345 -15.41 23.65 -18.45
CA ALA A 345 -16.11 23.15 -19.64
C ALA A 345 -16.26 21.62 -19.64
N ALA A 346 -15.23 20.89 -19.22
CA ALA A 346 -15.28 19.44 -19.06
C ALA A 346 -16.30 19.01 -17.98
N LEU A 347 -16.34 19.72 -16.85
CA LEU A 347 -17.31 19.46 -15.80
C LEU A 347 -18.74 19.77 -16.26
N ALA A 348 -18.94 20.84 -17.02
CA ALA A 348 -20.24 21.16 -17.60
C ALA A 348 -20.72 20.06 -18.57
N LEU A 349 -19.81 19.49 -19.36
CA LEU A 349 -20.10 18.37 -20.25
C LEU A 349 -20.50 17.11 -19.45
N LEU A 350 -19.74 16.77 -18.40
CA LEU A 350 -20.08 15.65 -17.51
C LEU A 350 -21.43 15.83 -16.81
N LYS A 351 -21.77 17.06 -16.40
CA LYS A 351 -23.09 17.37 -15.82
C LYS A 351 -24.20 17.25 -16.84
N LYS A 352 -24.00 17.76 -18.07
CA LYS A 352 -24.97 17.64 -19.17
C LYS A 352 -25.28 16.18 -19.51
N LYS A 353 -24.30 15.28 -19.35
CA LYS A 353 -24.43 13.83 -19.60
C LYS A 353 -24.88 13.02 -18.36
N ASP A 354 -25.18 13.68 -17.24
CA ASP A 354 -25.52 13.05 -15.95
C ASP A 354 -24.45 12.05 -15.44
N LYS A 355 -23.18 12.34 -15.73
CA LYS A 355 -22.02 11.51 -15.35
C LYS A 355 -21.20 12.10 -14.20
N PHE A 356 -21.38 13.39 -13.90
CA PHE A 356 -20.62 14.08 -12.84
C PHE A 356 -20.84 13.43 -11.47
N ASP A 357 -22.10 13.21 -11.07
CA ASP A 357 -22.40 12.59 -9.77
C ASP A 357 -22.00 11.11 -9.72
N LYS A 358 -22.03 10.42 -10.86
CA LYS A 358 -21.51 9.05 -10.99
C LYS A 358 -20.00 9.02 -10.74
N LEU A 359 -19.24 9.97 -11.28
CA LEU A 359 -17.77 10.05 -11.14
C LEU A 359 -17.33 10.25 -9.70
N PHE A 360 -18.10 10.96 -8.90
CA PHE A 360 -17.72 11.32 -7.54
C PHE A 360 -18.48 10.56 -6.44
N ARG A 361 -19.26 9.53 -6.80
CA ARG A 361 -20.08 8.77 -5.84
C ARG A 361 -19.26 8.13 -4.70
N ASP A 362 -18.09 7.56 -5.04
CA ASP A 362 -17.23 6.79 -4.14
C ASP A 362 -15.75 7.24 -4.25
N ILE A 363 -15.17 7.92 -3.26
CA ILE A 363 -13.77 8.32 -3.39
C ILE A 363 -12.87 7.09 -3.26
N ASN A 364 -12.20 6.72 -4.35
CA ASN A 364 -11.10 5.77 -4.37
C ASN A 364 -9.77 6.52 -4.56
N SER A 365 -8.66 5.77 -4.61
CA SER A 365 -7.31 6.35 -4.79
C SER A 365 -7.16 7.17 -6.08
N GLN A 366 -7.85 6.78 -7.16
CA GLN A 366 -7.78 7.49 -8.45
C GLN A 366 -8.52 8.83 -8.42
N ARG A 367 -9.74 8.85 -7.87
CA ARG A 367 -10.51 10.09 -7.68
C ARG A 367 -9.80 11.01 -6.68
N TRP A 368 -9.20 10.46 -5.64
CA TRP A 368 -8.33 11.24 -4.74
C TRP A 368 -7.15 11.85 -5.48
N SER A 369 -6.43 11.09 -6.31
CA SER A 369 -5.35 11.61 -7.14
C SER A 369 -5.82 12.75 -8.06
N LEU A 370 -7.02 12.67 -8.63
CA LEU A 370 -7.62 13.77 -9.38
C LEU A 370 -7.79 15.02 -8.51
N LEU A 371 -8.36 14.88 -7.30
CA LEU A 371 -8.52 16.01 -6.38
C LEU A 371 -7.17 16.67 -6.08
N VAL A 372 -6.16 15.86 -5.76
CA VAL A 372 -4.81 16.37 -5.46
C VAL A 372 -4.24 17.13 -6.64
N GLU A 373 -4.29 16.57 -7.85
CA GLU A 373 -3.70 17.22 -9.02
C GLU A 373 -4.46 18.50 -9.40
N VAL A 374 -5.79 18.46 -9.38
CA VAL A 374 -6.62 19.64 -9.66
C VAL A 374 -6.40 20.73 -8.63
N GLY A 375 -6.34 20.41 -7.34
CA GLY A 375 -6.10 21.41 -6.30
C GLY A 375 -4.68 21.95 -6.29
N LYS A 376 -3.69 21.17 -6.73
CA LYS A 376 -2.32 21.65 -6.93
C LYS A 376 -2.23 22.64 -8.10
N ARG A 377 -2.96 22.39 -9.18
CA ARG A 377 -2.87 23.19 -10.42
C ARG A 377 -3.80 24.39 -10.45
N PHE A 378 -5.01 24.25 -9.91
CA PHE A 378 -6.10 25.22 -10.03
C PHE A 378 -6.66 25.69 -8.69
N GLY A 379 -6.21 25.09 -7.59
CA GLY A 379 -6.53 25.56 -6.25
C GLY A 379 -5.85 26.88 -5.94
N ASP A 380 -6.35 27.58 -4.92
CA ASP A 380 -5.70 28.78 -4.44
C ASP A 380 -4.27 28.46 -3.97
N THR A 381 -3.32 29.35 -4.27
CA THR A 381 -1.93 29.27 -3.83
C THR A 381 -1.74 29.64 -2.35
N VAL A 382 -2.77 30.22 -1.71
CA VAL A 382 -2.74 30.54 -0.28
C VAL A 382 -2.36 29.30 0.53
N PRO A 383 -1.29 29.35 1.36
CA PRO A 383 -0.90 28.23 2.20
C PRO A 383 -2.05 27.80 3.11
N PHE A 384 -2.18 26.50 3.32
CA PHE A 384 -3.20 25.99 4.24
C PHE A 384 -3.00 26.59 5.62
N SER A 385 -3.91 27.47 6.01
CA SER A 385 -3.74 28.33 7.16
C SER A 385 -4.35 27.71 8.41
N TYR A 386 -3.88 28.19 9.55
CA TYR A 386 -4.47 27.91 10.86
C TYR A 386 -6.00 28.09 10.85
N ARG A 387 -6.50 29.15 10.22
CA ARG A 387 -7.93 29.48 10.16
C ARG A 387 -8.72 28.48 9.32
N GLU A 388 -8.13 27.95 8.26
CA GLU A 388 -8.77 26.94 7.41
C GLU A 388 -8.85 25.58 8.11
N LEU A 389 -7.85 25.21 8.93
CA LEU A 389 -7.93 24.02 9.78
C LEU A 389 -9.06 24.14 10.80
N VAL A 390 -9.20 25.29 11.46
CA VAL A 390 -10.31 25.58 12.40
C VAL A 390 -11.66 25.44 11.69
N HIS A 391 -11.83 26.09 10.54
CA HIS A 391 -13.07 25.98 9.78
C HIS A 391 -13.37 24.53 9.36
N LEU A 392 -12.34 23.74 9.04
CA LEU A 392 -12.51 22.32 8.75
C LEU A 392 -13.05 21.52 9.93
N LEU A 393 -12.44 21.73 11.11
CA LEU A 393 -12.82 21.04 12.33
C LEU A 393 -14.24 21.45 12.77
N GLN A 394 -14.58 22.74 12.60
CA GLN A 394 -15.93 23.26 12.87
C GLN A 394 -16.98 22.71 11.91
N ASP A 395 -16.68 22.68 10.61
CA ASP A 395 -17.60 22.14 9.61
C ASP A 395 -17.80 20.62 9.75
N ALA A 396 -16.78 19.93 10.27
CA ALA A 396 -16.88 18.52 10.62
C ALA A 396 -17.61 18.27 11.95
N GLY A 397 -17.99 19.32 12.68
CA GLY A 397 -18.68 19.20 13.98
C GLY A 397 -17.77 18.76 15.13
N LEU A 398 -16.45 18.80 14.95
CA LEU A 398 -15.47 18.46 15.98
C LEU A 398 -15.17 19.61 16.94
N VAL A 399 -15.44 20.83 16.50
CA VAL A 399 -15.27 22.05 17.29
C VAL A 399 -16.59 22.82 17.22
N PRO A 400 -17.17 23.25 18.35
CA PRO A 400 -18.39 24.06 18.33
C PRO A 400 -18.23 25.33 17.50
N ARG A 401 -19.31 25.71 16.78
CA ARG A 401 -19.34 26.95 16.00
C ARG A 401 -19.32 28.20 16.89
N ASP A 402 -19.96 28.13 18.06
CA ASP A 402 -19.95 29.17 19.07
C ASP A 402 -18.88 28.89 20.14
N TRP A 403 -17.65 29.27 19.81
CA TRP A 403 -16.45 29.01 20.61
C TRP A 403 -16.38 29.83 21.92
N LYS A 404 -17.21 30.89 22.07
CA LYS A 404 -17.23 31.76 23.26
C LYS A 404 -17.46 31.03 24.59
N ASP A 405 -18.03 29.82 24.56
CA ASP A 405 -18.30 29.05 25.78
C ASP A 405 -17.12 28.19 26.23
N ILE A 406 -16.28 27.68 25.31
CA ILE A 406 -15.02 27.01 25.66
C ILE A 406 -13.97 28.04 26.11
N ALA A 407 -13.94 29.22 25.48
CA ALA A 407 -13.04 30.32 25.82
C ALA A 407 -13.16 30.77 27.28
N LYS A 408 -14.37 30.73 27.84
CA LYS A 408 -14.65 31.07 29.24
C LYS A 408 -14.00 30.10 30.24
N GLN A 409 -13.58 28.93 29.77
CA GLN A 409 -13.01 27.87 30.60
C GLN A 409 -11.48 27.77 30.50
N ILE A 410 -10.83 28.66 29.72
CA ILE A 410 -9.38 28.74 29.55
C ILE A 410 -8.90 30.11 30.04
N THR A 411 -8.07 30.13 31.08
CA THR A 411 -7.49 31.38 31.61
C THR A 411 -5.98 31.39 31.38
N LEU A 412 -5.46 32.40 30.68
CA LEU A 412 -4.02 32.59 30.51
C LEU A 412 -3.43 33.26 31.76
N ALA A 413 -2.67 32.51 32.55
CA ALA A 413 -1.91 33.01 33.68
C ALA A 413 -0.42 33.15 33.34
N ALA A 414 0.33 33.86 34.18
CA ALA A 414 1.77 34.06 34.02
C ALA A 414 2.59 32.75 34.00
N ALA A 415 2.06 31.66 34.54
CA ALA A 415 2.67 30.33 34.54
C ALA A 415 2.24 29.45 33.34
N GLY A 416 1.37 29.95 32.46
CA GLY A 416 0.79 29.20 31.34
C GLY A 416 -0.75 29.12 31.41
N PRO A 417 -1.38 28.45 30.44
CA PRO A 417 -2.83 28.30 30.40
C PRO A 417 -3.34 27.39 31.52
N ILE A 418 -4.33 27.89 32.26
CA ILE A 418 -5.08 27.12 33.26
C ILE A 418 -6.34 26.61 32.57
N LEU A 419 -6.41 25.30 32.37
CA LEU A 419 -7.58 24.61 31.81
C LEU A 419 -8.50 24.21 32.95
N ASN A 420 -9.79 24.52 32.84
CA ASN A 420 -10.79 23.98 33.76
C ASN A 420 -10.87 22.44 33.56
N PRO A 421 -10.77 21.61 34.62
CA PRO A 421 -10.92 20.15 34.49
C PRO A 421 -12.26 19.72 33.88
N ASN A 422 -13.32 20.54 34.01
CA ASN A 422 -14.62 20.27 33.37
C ASN A 422 -14.57 20.35 31.83
N LEU A 423 -13.58 21.04 31.27
CA LEU A 423 -13.38 21.20 29.82
C LEU A 423 -13.01 19.85 29.17
N PHE A 424 -12.29 18.99 29.90
CA PHE A 424 -12.00 17.63 29.45
C PHE A 424 -13.22 16.71 29.52
N VAL A 425 -14.11 16.94 30.49
CA VAL A 425 -15.37 16.18 30.64
C VAL A 425 -16.38 16.57 29.56
N GLU A 426 -16.56 17.86 29.27
CA GLU A 426 -17.39 18.31 28.15
C GLU A 426 -16.81 17.87 26.79
N ALA A 427 -15.49 17.85 26.64
CA ALA A 427 -14.84 17.34 25.44
C ALA A 427 -15.00 15.81 25.30
N GLU A 428 -15.01 15.06 26.41
CA GLU A 428 -15.29 13.62 26.46
C GLU A 428 -16.76 13.32 26.11
N GLU A 429 -17.70 14.18 26.53
CA GLU A 429 -19.13 14.04 26.25
C GLU A 429 -19.48 14.45 24.80
N ALA A 430 -18.82 15.48 24.27
CA ALA A 430 -18.84 15.83 22.85
C ALA A 430 -18.19 14.72 22.00
N ALA A 431 -17.11 14.10 22.49
CA ALA A 431 -16.48 12.93 21.88
C ALA A 431 -17.38 11.68 21.89
N ARG A 432 -18.15 11.45 22.97
CA ARG A 432 -19.13 10.36 23.04
C ARG A 432 -20.28 10.57 22.05
N SER A 433 -20.83 11.79 21.99
CA SER A 433 -21.84 12.18 20.99
C SER A 433 -21.30 12.07 19.55
N PHE A 434 -20.00 12.29 19.37
CA PHE A 434 -19.26 12.12 18.12
C PHE A 434 -19.06 10.64 17.73
N VAL A 435 -18.86 9.75 18.70
CA VAL A 435 -18.84 8.29 18.48
C VAL A 435 -20.20 7.79 18.01
N GLU A 436 -21.28 8.30 18.59
CA GLU A 436 -22.66 8.00 18.16
C GLU A 436 -22.95 8.53 16.73
N PHE A 437 -22.36 9.67 16.35
CA PHE A 437 -22.43 10.22 14.99
C PHE A 437 -21.61 9.40 13.97
N LEU A 438 -20.45 8.85 14.36
CA LEU A 438 -19.56 8.05 13.52
C LEU A 438 -20.16 6.69 13.08
N GLY A 439 -21.18 6.19 13.77
CA GLY A 439 -21.93 4.98 13.39
C GLY A 439 -22.50 5.01 11.96
N GLY A 440 -22.55 6.18 11.31
CA GLY A 440 -22.95 6.34 9.91
C GLY A 440 -21.84 6.16 8.85
N ALA A 441 -20.56 6.07 9.22
CA ALA A 441 -19.43 5.96 8.29
C ALA A 441 -18.70 4.60 8.45
N LEU A 442 -18.62 3.83 7.36
CA LEU A 442 -18.13 2.44 7.33
C LEU A 442 -16.73 2.20 7.93
N GLU A 443 -15.84 3.21 7.92
CA GLU A 443 -14.49 3.11 8.51
C GLU A 443 -14.49 3.34 10.04
N GLY A 444 -15.47 4.07 10.58
CA GLY A 444 -15.62 4.29 12.02
C GLY A 444 -16.02 3.02 12.78
N LEU A 445 -16.88 2.20 12.17
CA LEU A 445 -17.30 0.89 12.71
C LEU A 445 -16.15 -0.10 12.90
N VAL A 446 -15.12 -0.05 12.05
CA VAL A 446 -13.97 -0.96 12.13
C VAL A 446 -13.07 -0.63 13.33
N MET A 447 -12.82 0.66 13.59
CA MET A 447 -12.04 1.10 14.76
C MET A 447 -12.80 0.88 16.08
N LEU A 448 -14.13 1.06 16.06
CA LEU A 448 -15.00 0.92 17.22
C LEU A 448 -15.04 -0.51 17.76
N VAL A 449 -14.94 -1.48 16.85
CA VAL A 449 -14.93 -2.92 17.17
C VAL A 449 -13.51 -3.43 17.45
N ALA A 450 -12.49 -2.95 16.73
CA ALA A 450 -11.13 -3.49 16.87
C ALA A 450 -10.36 -2.94 18.08
N HIS A 451 -10.51 -1.66 18.41
CA HIS A 451 -9.74 -0.96 19.46
C HIS A 451 -10.55 0.19 20.10
N PRO A 452 -11.59 -0.10 20.89
CA PRO A 452 -12.45 0.92 21.50
C PRO A 452 -11.68 1.89 22.42
N ASP A 453 -10.66 1.39 23.11
CA ASP A 453 -9.71 2.13 23.93
C ASP A 453 -8.92 3.18 23.12
N ARG A 454 -8.50 2.83 21.90
CA ARG A 454 -7.79 3.76 21.00
C ARG A 454 -8.69 4.78 20.34
N LEU A 455 -9.98 4.50 20.26
CA LEU A 455 -11.00 5.45 19.80
C LEU A 455 -11.24 6.52 20.86
N ILE A 456 -11.25 6.13 22.14
CA ILE A 456 -11.25 7.06 23.29
C ILE A 456 -9.94 7.87 23.32
N GLU A 457 -8.79 7.25 23.06
CA GLU A 457 -7.52 7.97 22.99
C GLU A 457 -7.47 8.94 21.79
N GLY A 458 -7.92 8.51 20.62
CA GLY A 458 -8.01 9.35 19.42
C GLY A 458 -8.95 10.54 19.59
N THR A 459 -10.07 10.35 20.28
CA THR A 459 -11.00 11.44 20.61
C THR A 459 -10.43 12.40 21.65
N ALA A 460 -9.73 11.91 22.68
CA ALA A 460 -8.99 12.76 23.61
C ALA A 460 -7.90 13.59 22.91
N GLN A 461 -7.23 13.03 21.90
CA GLN A 461 -6.24 13.75 21.10
C GLN A 461 -6.87 14.78 20.16
N LEU A 462 -8.07 14.51 19.63
CA LEU A 462 -8.86 15.52 18.89
C LEU A 462 -9.28 16.66 19.81
N ALA A 463 -9.73 16.37 21.04
CA ALA A 463 -10.01 17.40 22.05
C ALA A 463 -8.76 18.23 22.39
N LYS A 464 -7.61 17.57 22.58
CA LYS A 464 -6.32 18.24 22.80
C LYS A 464 -5.91 19.10 21.60
N LEU A 465 -6.11 18.62 20.37
CA LEU A 465 -5.86 19.40 19.15
C LEU A 465 -6.72 20.66 19.15
N SER A 466 -8.02 20.55 19.45
CA SER A 466 -8.94 21.68 19.57
C SER A 466 -8.45 22.70 20.60
N VAL A 467 -8.03 22.26 21.79
CA VAL A 467 -7.46 23.14 22.83
C VAL A 467 -6.15 23.79 22.38
N MET A 468 -5.26 23.05 21.73
CA MET A 468 -3.98 23.60 21.24
C MET A 468 -4.19 24.60 20.10
N VAL A 469 -5.10 24.32 19.18
CA VAL A 469 -5.54 25.28 18.16
C VAL A 469 -5.99 26.58 18.84
N GLN A 470 -6.79 26.46 19.89
CA GLN A 470 -7.28 27.60 20.62
C GLN A 470 -6.19 28.44 21.30
N LEU A 471 -5.28 27.78 22.00
CA LEU A 471 -4.16 28.43 22.66
C LEU A 471 -3.27 29.13 21.63
N ALA A 472 -3.11 28.56 20.44
CA ALA A 472 -2.40 29.20 19.34
C ALA A 472 -3.09 30.50 18.88
N GLU A 473 -4.42 30.51 18.78
CA GLU A 473 -5.24 31.68 18.45
C GLU A 473 -5.08 32.83 19.46
N MET A 474 -4.95 32.47 20.74
CA MET A 474 -4.71 33.43 21.84
C MET A 474 -3.24 33.88 21.92
N GLY A 475 -2.39 33.46 20.97
CA GLY A 475 -0.98 33.83 20.90
C GLY A 475 -0.06 33.07 21.85
N TYR A 476 -0.51 31.94 22.42
CA TYR A 476 0.37 31.09 23.25
C TYR A 476 1.39 30.36 22.36
N GLN A 477 2.64 30.84 22.39
CA GLN A 477 3.69 30.41 21.46
C GLN A 477 3.89 28.88 21.33
N PRO A 478 3.90 28.09 22.42
CA PRO A 478 4.06 26.63 22.30
C PRO A 478 2.94 25.95 21.51
N ALA A 479 1.72 26.48 21.60
CA ALA A 479 0.59 26.00 20.84
C ALA A 479 0.64 26.47 19.38
N VAL A 480 1.10 27.70 19.12
CA VAL A 480 1.38 28.19 17.75
C VAL A 480 2.40 27.28 17.06
N ASP A 481 3.50 26.97 17.74
CA ASP A 481 4.56 26.10 17.21
C ASP A 481 4.04 24.67 16.99
N PHE A 482 3.22 24.17 17.91
CA PHE A 482 2.56 22.86 17.79
C PHE A 482 1.66 22.78 16.55
N VAL A 483 0.75 23.73 16.37
CA VAL A 483 -0.16 23.73 15.20
C VAL A 483 0.61 24.00 13.90
N ALA A 484 1.61 24.88 13.91
CA ALA A 484 2.47 25.10 12.75
C ALA A 484 3.22 23.81 12.34
N ASN A 485 3.65 22.99 13.30
CA ASN A 485 4.25 21.69 13.03
C ASN A 485 3.24 20.69 12.46
N ILE A 486 2.01 20.67 12.95
CA ILE A 486 0.93 19.83 12.38
C ILE A 486 0.62 20.26 10.95
N LEU A 487 0.51 21.56 10.68
CA LEU A 487 0.28 22.10 9.33
C LEU A 487 1.46 21.79 8.39
N LYS A 488 2.70 21.79 8.90
CA LYS A 488 3.88 21.34 8.14
C LYS A 488 3.87 19.83 7.87
N GLN A 489 3.32 19.03 8.79
CA GLN A 489 3.26 17.57 8.70
C GLN A 489 2.04 17.07 7.91
N LEU A 490 0.99 17.87 7.79
CA LEU A 490 -0.10 17.66 6.84
C LEU A 490 0.47 17.47 5.45
N ALA A 491 0.33 16.24 4.96
CA ALA A 491 0.81 15.84 3.66
C ALA A 491 0.26 16.85 2.63
N PRO A 492 1.11 17.45 1.76
CA PRO A 492 0.65 18.38 0.74
C PRO A 492 -0.51 17.82 -0.11
N SER A 493 -0.55 16.49 -0.28
CA SER A 493 -1.66 15.78 -0.92
C SER A 493 -3.03 16.04 -0.27
N VAL A 494 -3.11 16.13 1.05
CA VAL A 494 -4.35 16.44 1.77
C VAL A 494 -4.86 17.85 1.45
N VAL A 495 -3.97 18.84 1.56
CA VAL A 495 -4.29 20.25 1.29
C VAL A 495 -4.74 20.41 -0.16
N TYR A 496 -3.97 19.85 -1.09
CA TYR A 496 -4.33 19.91 -2.50
C TYR A 496 -5.61 19.13 -2.80
N GLY A 497 -5.83 17.98 -2.16
CA GLY A 497 -7.08 17.22 -2.31
C GLY A 497 -8.31 18.06 -1.96
N MET A 498 -8.27 18.83 -0.87
CA MET A 498 -9.39 19.71 -0.49
C MET A 498 -9.58 20.86 -1.45
N LYS A 499 -8.48 21.52 -1.84
CA LYS A 499 -8.54 22.59 -2.84
C LYS A 499 -9.12 22.07 -4.15
N GLY A 500 -8.78 20.85 -4.55
CA GLY A 500 -9.34 20.18 -5.71
C GLY A 500 -10.82 19.90 -5.59
N ALA A 501 -11.27 19.41 -4.42
CA ALA A 501 -12.69 19.20 -4.17
C ALA A 501 -13.51 20.50 -4.27
N ALA A 502 -12.97 21.60 -3.74
CA ALA A 502 -13.58 22.93 -3.87
C ALA A 502 -13.59 23.42 -5.33
N VAL A 503 -12.48 23.24 -6.05
CA VAL A 503 -12.37 23.59 -7.47
C VAL A 503 -13.37 22.84 -8.33
N LEU A 504 -13.49 21.52 -8.13
CA LEU A 504 -14.40 20.66 -8.89
C LEU A 504 -15.87 20.85 -8.50
N GLY A 505 -16.15 21.63 -7.46
CA GLY A 505 -17.51 21.91 -6.99
C GLY A 505 -18.22 20.67 -6.49
N ILE A 506 -17.50 19.75 -5.84
CA ILE A 506 -18.09 18.50 -5.39
C ILE A 506 -18.87 18.76 -4.10
N GLY A 507 -20.10 18.22 -4.02
CA GLY A 507 -21.09 18.55 -2.99
C GLY A 507 -20.62 18.33 -1.55
N GLU A 508 -21.35 18.94 -0.60
CA GLU A 508 -21.03 18.92 0.84
C GLU A 508 -20.81 17.51 1.42
N SER A 509 -21.49 16.50 0.88
CA SER A 509 -21.34 15.10 1.30
C SER A 509 -19.95 14.54 1.01
N LEU A 510 -19.34 14.91 -0.12
CA LEU A 510 -17.99 14.49 -0.48
C LEU A 510 -16.94 15.29 0.29
N LEU A 511 -17.14 16.60 0.38
CA LEU A 511 -16.29 17.48 1.17
C LEU A 511 -16.23 16.97 2.62
N ARG A 512 -17.36 16.53 3.17
CA ARG A 512 -17.43 15.92 4.51
C ARG A 512 -16.56 14.65 4.61
N ARG A 513 -16.62 13.73 3.65
CA ARG A 513 -15.77 12.51 3.65
C ARG A 513 -14.28 12.83 3.58
N VAL A 514 -13.90 13.79 2.73
CA VAL A 514 -12.50 14.26 2.63
C VAL A 514 -12.06 14.91 3.94
N LYS A 515 -12.87 15.79 4.52
CA LYS A 515 -12.61 16.38 5.85
C LYS A 515 -12.38 15.29 6.89
N TRP A 516 -13.20 14.23 6.88
CA TRP A 516 -13.05 13.08 7.79
C TRP A 516 -11.74 12.31 7.61
N ALA A 517 -11.32 12.04 6.38
CA ALA A 517 -10.06 11.34 6.13
C ALA A 517 -8.86 12.13 6.70
N ILE A 518 -8.92 13.45 6.65
CA ILE A 518 -7.88 14.36 7.17
C ILE A 518 -7.87 14.37 8.68
N ILE A 519 -9.05 14.48 9.28
CA ILE A 519 -9.24 14.38 10.73
C ILE A 519 -8.66 13.06 11.24
N TRP A 520 -8.93 11.96 10.54
CA TRP A 520 -8.41 10.65 10.90
C TRP A 520 -6.89 10.56 10.74
N GLU A 521 -6.32 11.08 9.66
CA GLU A 521 -4.85 11.09 9.49
C GLU A 521 -4.19 11.94 10.58
N VAL A 522 -4.75 13.11 10.92
CA VAL A 522 -4.24 13.97 12.01
C VAL A 522 -4.38 13.27 13.36
N ALA A 523 -5.54 12.69 13.68
CA ALA A 523 -5.75 11.90 14.90
C ALA A 523 -4.79 10.71 14.97
N SER A 524 -4.49 10.09 13.82
CA SER A 524 -3.65 8.90 13.75
C SER A 524 -2.21 9.13 14.20
N TRP A 525 -1.69 10.35 14.00
CA TRP A 525 -0.34 10.71 14.43
C TRP A 525 -0.19 10.78 15.94
N PHE A 526 -1.29 11.02 16.66
CA PHE A 526 -1.28 11.09 18.12
C PHE A 526 -1.46 9.73 18.80
N ILE A 527 -2.04 8.76 18.09
CA ILE A 527 -2.34 7.41 18.61
C ILE A 527 -1.14 6.43 18.36
N GLY A 528 -0.05 6.88 17.71
CA GLY A 528 1.08 6.00 17.41
C GLY A 528 0.78 4.97 16.30
N LEU A 529 -0.07 5.30 15.32
CA LEU A 529 -0.48 4.40 14.23
C LEU A 529 0.62 3.98 13.25
N GLY A 530 1.86 4.46 13.39
CA GLY A 530 3.01 3.88 12.66
C GLY A 530 3.15 2.37 12.91
N GLU A 531 2.83 1.92 14.13
CA GLU A 531 2.83 0.50 14.52
C GLU A 531 1.57 -0.24 14.04
N ILE A 532 0.43 0.44 13.90
CA ILE A 532 -0.83 -0.15 13.45
C ILE A 532 -0.87 -0.30 11.93
N LYS A 533 -0.41 0.69 11.14
CA LYS A 533 -0.22 0.52 9.69
C LYS A 533 0.77 -0.62 9.41
N ALA A 534 1.79 -0.79 10.27
CA ALA A 534 2.72 -1.92 10.21
C ALA A 534 2.07 -3.25 10.65
N ALA A 535 1.18 -3.25 11.65
CA ALA A 535 0.48 -4.45 12.12
C ALA A 535 -0.64 -4.93 11.17
N ILE A 536 -1.42 -4.00 10.61
CA ILE A 536 -2.47 -4.26 9.60
C ILE A 536 -1.84 -4.79 8.30
N SER A 537 -0.65 -4.29 7.94
CA SER A 537 0.11 -4.79 6.78
C SER A 537 0.97 -6.01 7.10
N GLY A 538 1.11 -6.39 8.38
CA GLY A 538 2.20 -7.25 8.86
C GLY A 538 1.81 -8.58 9.49
N ALA A 539 0.58 -8.75 10.01
CA ALA A 539 0.17 -10.05 10.58
C ALA A 539 -1.36 -10.17 10.73
N GLY A 540 -1.99 -11.13 10.05
CA GLY A 540 -3.23 -11.85 10.44
C GLY A 540 -4.55 -11.10 10.72
N VAL A 541 -4.56 -9.77 10.90
CA VAL A 541 -5.74 -8.98 11.30
C VAL A 541 -6.75 -8.82 10.15
N THR A 542 -6.31 -8.93 8.90
CA THR A 542 -7.14 -8.79 7.71
C THR A 542 -8.21 -9.89 7.57
N GLU A 543 -7.91 -11.11 8.03
CA GLU A 543 -8.85 -12.24 7.93
C GLU A 543 -10.04 -12.10 8.89
N LYS A 544 -9.80 -11.66 10.14
CA LYS A 544 -10.88 -11.35 11.10
C LYS A 544 -11.81 -10.26 10.56
N LEU A 545 -11.24 -9.20 9.96
CA LEU A 545 -11.99 -8.07 9.43
C LEU A 545 -12.80 -8.44 8.17
N ALA A 546 -12.22 -9.24 7.28
CA ALA A 546 -12.93 -9.77 6.13
C ALA A 546 -14.06 -10.73 6.56
N ALA A 547 -13.79 -11.56 7.56
CA ALA A 547 -14.75 -12.50 8.12
C ALA A 547 -15.96 -11.79 8.75
N LEU A 548 -15.69 -10.81 9.63
CA LEU A 548 -16.73 -10.01 10.26
C LEU A 548 -17.50 -9.17 9.22
N GLY A 549 -16.80 -8.61 8.24
CA GLY A 549 -17.40 -7.83 7.15
C GLY A 549 -18.36 -8.66 6.28
N ARG A 550 -18.03 -9.92 6.00
CA ARG A 550 -18.94 -10.83 5.27
C ARG A 550 -20.16 -11.18 6.11
N LEU A 551 -19.97 -11.53 7.39
CA LEU A 551 -21.07 -11.84 8.31
C LEU A 551 -22.02 -10.64 8.47
N LEU A 552 -21.49 -9.43 8.65
CA LEU A 552 -22.28 -8.20 8.76
C LEU A 552 -22.96 -7.81 7.44
N ARG A 553 -22.36 -8.13 6.28
CA ARG A 553 -23.00 -7.91 4.98
C ARG A 553 -24.23 -8.81 4.81
N VAL A 554 -24.13 -10.08 5.19
CA VAL A 554 -25.27 -11.01 5.21
C VAL A 554 -26.37 -10.50 6.16
N LEU A 555 -25.98 -9.99 7.33
CA LEU A 555 -26.90 -9.37 8.29
C LEU A 555 -27.57 -8.10 7.73
N ARG A 556 -26.84 -7.27 6.97
CA ARG A 556 -27.37 -6.03 6.38
C ARG A 556 -28.44 -6.28 5.31
N LEU A 557 -28.41 -7.42 4.62
CA LEU A 557 -29.44 -7.83 3.65
C LEU A 557 -30.82 -8.05 4.31
N LEU A 558 -30.88 -8.20 5.64
CA LEU A 558 -32.13 -8.29 6.41
C LEU A 558 -32.77 -6.91 6.72
N GLY A 559 -32.22 -5.81 6.18
CA GLY A 559 -32.93 -4.53 6.06
C GLY A 559 -32.76 -3.53 7.22
N LYS A 560 -31.80 -3.73 8.13
CA LYS A 560 -31.62 -2.87 9.32
C LYS A 560 -30.18 -2.43 9.54
N ALA A 561 -29.77 -1.36 8.85
CA ALA A 561 -28.42 -0.83 8.92
C ALA A 561 -28.06 -0.16 10.28
N ALA A 562 -29.02 0.06 11.18
CA ALA A 562 -28.82 0.79 12.44
C ALA A 562 -28.43 -0.11 13.65
N GLU A 563 -28.53 -1.44 13.53
CA GLU A 563 -28.31 -2.38 14.66
C GLU A 563 -26.99 -3.19 14.52
N VAL A 564 -26.14 -2.81 13.54
CA VAL A 564 -24.92 -3.54 13.14
C VAL A 564 -23.94 -3.71 14.31
N GLU A 565 -23.82 -2.72 15.18
CA GLU A 565 -22.93 -2.76 16.35
C GLU A 565 -23.39 -3.77 17.41
N GLN A 566 -24.70 -3.78 17.72
CA GLN A 566 -25.26 -4.71 18.68
C GLN A 566 -25.16 -6.15 18.18
N SER A 567 -25.38 -6.39 16.89
CA SER A 567 -25.23 -7.71 16.27
C SER A 567 -23.77 -8.19 16.26
N ALA A 568 -22.81 -7.30 16.00
CA ALA A 568 -21.38 -7.63 16.07
C ALA A 568 -20.96 -8.02 17.49
N ALA A 569 -21.36 -7.25 18.51
CA ALA A 569 -21.04 -7.55 19.90
C ALA A 569 -21.70 -8.85 20.40
N LYS A 570 -22.94 -9.14 19.97
CA LYS A 570 -23.60 -10.43 20.25
C LYS A 570 -22.86 -11.59 19.59
N LEU A 571 -22.37 -11.41 18.37
CA LEU A 571 -21.65 -12.44 17.61
C LEU A 571 -20.28 -12.76 18.23
N GLU A 572 -19.50 -11.74 18.62
CA GLU A 572 -18.22 -11.94 19.30
C GLU A 572 -18.41 -12.61 20.66
N HIS A 573 -19.43 -12.19 21.43
CA HIS A 573 -19.74 -12.85 22.69
C HIS A 573 -20.16 -14.30 22.49
N LEU A 574 -20.98 -14.60 21.48
CA LEU A 574 -21.35 -15.97 21.13
C LEU A 574 -20.12 -16.80 20.72
N ALA A 575 -19.22 -16.23 19.91
CA ALA A 575 -17.97 -16.89 19.52
C ALA A 575 -17.09 -17.21 20.73
N ARG A 576 -17.02 -16.32 21.73
CA ARG A 576 -16.35 -16.59 23.02
C ARG A 576 -16.99 -17.73 23.81
N LEU A 577 -18.32 -17.81 23.81
CA LEU A 577 -19.03 -18.91 24.47
C LEU A 577 -18.79 -20.25 23.76
N LEU A 578 -18.78 -20.23 22.42
CA LEU A 578 -18.55 -21.41 21.59
C LEU A 578 -17.10 -21.89 21.65
N GLN A 579 -16.13 -20.96 21.67
CA GLN A 579 -14.71 -21.28 21.79
C GLN A 579 -14.43 -22.16 23.01
N LYS A 580 -15.10 -21.88 24.15
CA LYS A 580 -14.95 -22.66 25.41
C LYS A 580 -15.42 -24.11 25.31
N VAL A 581 -16.24 -24.45 24.33
CA VAL A 581 -16.78 -25.81 24.12
C VAL A 581 -16.30 -26.45 22.82
N SER A 582 -15.48 -25.75 22.04
CA SER A 582 -15.00 -26.20 20.73
C SER A 582 -13.59 -26.77 20.78
N VAL A 583 -13.19 -27.47 19.72
CA VAL A 583 -11.77 -27.85 19.50
C VAL A 583 -10.90 -26.69 18.98
N LEU A 584 -11.50 -25.53 18.71
CA LEU A 584 -10.81 -24.34 18.21
C LEU A 584 -10.17 -23.58 19.38
N ASN A 585 -8.85 -23.37 19.30
CA ASN A 585 -8.09 -22.82 20.42
C ASN A 585 -8.28 -21.31 20.59
N HIS A 586 -8.76 -20.61 19.57
CA HIS A 586 -8.92 -19.15 19.59
C HIS A 586 -10.31 -18.71 19.13
N GLU A 587 -10.84 -17.66 19.75
CA GLU A 587 -12.09 -17.01 19.36
C GLU A 587 -12.07 -16.58 17.89
N ASN A 588 -10.90 -16.11 17.43
CA ASN A 588 -10.71 -15.67 16.06
C ASN A 588 -10.88 -16.81 15.04
N ASP A 589 -10.59 -18.06 15.42
CA ASP A 589 -10.76 -19.20 14.52
C ASP A 589 -12.25 -19.49 14.30
N VAL A 590 -13.07 -19.38 15.35
CA VAL A 590 -14.53 -19.53 15.27
C VAL A 590 -15.12 -18.50 14.30
N LEU A 591 -14.77 -17.22 14.46
CA LEU A 591 -15.27 -16.14 13.61
C LEU A 591 -14.78 -16.26 12.16
N ARG A 592 -13.51 -16.62 11.97
CA ARG A 592 -12.92 -16.84 10.64
C ARG A 592 -13.66 -17.96 9.91
N LEU A 593 -13.85 -19.11 10.56
CA LEU A 593 -14.54 -20.27 9.96
C LEU A 593 -16.03 -19.99 9.73
N PHE A 594 -16.70 -19.24 10.61
CA PHE A 594 -18.09 -18.83 10.42
C PHE A 594 -18.26 -18.03 9.12
N SER A 595 -17.30 -17.17 8.79
CA SER A 595 -17.36 -16.44 7.51
C SER A 595 -17.24 -17.31 6.26
N HIS A 596 -16.88 -18.58 6.41
CA HIS A 596 -16.79 -19.55 5.32
C HIS A 596 -17.93 -20.57 5.34
N LEU A 597 -18.87 -20.49 6.29
CA LEU A 597 -20.07 -21.33 6.30
C LEU A 597 -21.06 -20.92 5.20
N PRO A 598 -21.99 -21.81 4.83
CA PRO A 598 -23.13 -21.47 3.99
C PRO A 598 -23.90 -20.25 4.51
N GLU A 599 -24.38 -19.40 3.60
CA GLU A 599 -25.12 -18.18 3.99
C GLU A 599 -26.39 -18.50 4.78
N GLU A 600 -27.05 -19.63 4.48
CA GLU A 600 -28.25 -20.10 5.18
C GLU A 600 -28.01 -20.33 6.67
N ASP A 601 -26.87 -20.94 7.04
CA ASP A 601 -26.51 -21.19 8.43
C ASP A 601 -26.29 -19.88 9.19
N ILE A 602 -25.61 -18.92 8.53
CA ILE A 602 -25.33 -17.60 9.10
C ILE A 602 -26.62 -16.80 9.27
N VAL A 603 -27.52 -16.84 8.28
CA VAL A 603 -28.83 -16.18 8.36
C VAL A 603 -29.69 -16.81 9.45
N HIS A 604 -29.67 -18.14 9.59
CA HIS A 604 -30.43 -18.82 10.64
C HIS A 604 -29.89 -18.46 12.03
N LEU A 605 -28.57 -18.49 12.23
CA LEU A 605 -27.91 -18.08 13.46
C LEU A 605 -28.23 -16.63 13.82
N ALA A 606 -28.12 -15.73 12.84
CA ALA A 606 -28.43 -14.32 12.97
C ALA A 606 -29.85 -14.06 13.47
N ARG A 607 -30.86 -14.66 12.82
CA ARG A 607 -32.28 -14.48 13.19
C ARG A 607 -32.54 -14.90 14.63
N ARG A 608 -31.92 -15.98 15.11
CA ARG A 608 -32.06 -16.43 16.50
C ARG A 608 -31.33 -15.54 17.50
N MET A 609 -30.20 -14.96 17.12
CA MET A 609 -29.46 -13.99 17.94
C MET A 609 -30.21 -12.67 18.13
N GLU A 610 -30.99 -12.24 17.13
CA GLU A 610 -31.79 -11.01 17.24
C GLU A 610 -32.78 -11.07 18.41
N SER A 611 -33.49 -12.18 18.54
CA SER A 611 -34.48 -12.42 19.60
C SER A 611 -33.90 -12.73 20.99
N ALA A 612 -32.59 -12.92 21.10
CA ALA A 612 -31.93 -13.35 22.33
C ALA A 612 -31.04 -12.25 22.94
N ASP A 613 -31.01 -12.18 24.27
CA ASP A 613 -30.07 -11.35 25.01
C ASP A 613 -28.79 -12.13 25.30
N VAL A 614 -28.00 -12.30 24.23
CA VAL A 614 -26.78 -13.12 24.24
C VAL A 614 -25.74 -12.57 25.23
N GLN A 615 -25.70 -11.26 25.45
CA GLN A 615 -24.71 -10.61 26.33
C GLN A 615 -24.95 -10.92 27.81
N ALA A 616 -26.20 -11.17 28.21
CA ALA A 616 -26.54 -11.54 29.59
C ALA A 616 -26.19 -13.01 29.94
N VAL A 617 -25.68 -13.79 28.99
CA VAL A 617 -25.38 -15.22 29.15
C VAL A 617 -23.87 -15.44 29.32
N GLN A 618 -23.45 -16.17 30.37
CA GLN A 618 -22.03 -16.37 30.67
C GLN A 618 -21.46 -17.71 30.19
N SER A 619 -22.32 -18.67 29.84
CA SER A 619 -21.92 -20.02 29.43
C SER A 619 -22.86 -20.64 28.38
N MET A 620 -22.38 -21.65 27.65
CA MET A 620 -23.23 -22.41 26.71
C MET A 620 -24.35 -23.19 27.41
N ALA A 621 -24.15 -23.61 28.68
CA ALA A 621 -25.20 -24.25 29.47
C ALA A 621 -26.34 -23.26 29.77
N GLU A 622 -25.98 -22.03 30.15
CA GLU A 622 -26.94 -20.96 30.38
C GLU A 622 -27.63 -20.51 29.08
N LEU A 623 -26.91 -20.49 27.95
CA LEU A 623 -27.49 -20.22 26.64
C LEU A 623 -28.54 -21.27 26.27
N THR A 624 -28.24 -22.55 26.53
CA THR A 624 -29.16 -23.67 26.29
C THR A 624 -30.42 -23.57 27.15
N ALA A 625 -30.27 -23.11 28.41
CA ALA A 625 -31.38 -22.97 29.33
C ALA A 625 -32.29 -21.76 29.01
N LYS A 626 -31.70 -20.61 28.66
CA LYS A 626 -32.44 -19.35 28.42
C LYS A 626 -32.91 -19.17 26.97
N HIS A 627 -32.13 -19.67 26.01
CA HIS A 627 -32.35 -19.47 24.58
C HIS A 627 -32.04 -20.77 23.79
N PRO A 628 -32.85 -21.83 23.97
CA PRO A 628 -32.56 -23.17 23.43
C PRO A 628 -32.40 -23.18 21.90
N GLU A 629 -33.23 -22.44 21.17
CA GLU A 629 -33.16 -22.37 19.70
C GLU A 629 -31.88 -21.68 19.19
N LEU A 630 -31.39 -20.66 19.91
CA LEU A 630 -30.10 -20.03 19.58
C LEU A 630 -28.95 -20.99 19.91
N ALA A 631 -29.01 -21.68 21.05
CA ALA A 631 -27.99 -22.65 21.42
C ALA A 631 -27.88 -23.80 20.40
N GLU A 632 -29.02 -24.25 19.86
CA GLU A 632 -29.07 -25.25 18.79
C GLU A 632 -28.46 -24.72 17.49
N ALA A 633 -28.87 -23.53 17.03
CA ALA A 633 -28.29 -22.91 15.83
C ALA A 633 -26.78 -22.65 15.96
N ALA A 634 -26.33 -22.22 17.15
CA ALA A 634 -24.93 -21.95 17.43
C ALA A 634 -24.08 -23.23 17.45
N ARG A 635 -24.60 -24.33 18.03
CA ARG A 635 -23.95 -25.64 17.97
C ARG A 635 -23.89 -26.17 16.55
N HIS A 636 -24.99 -26.06 15.80
CA HIS A 636 -25.03 -26.50 14.41
C HIS A 636 -23.98 -25.77 13.54
N ALA A 637 -23.86 -24.45 13.69
CA ALA A 637 -22.83 -23.66 13.02
C ALA A 637 -21.41 -24.03 13.49
N LEU A 638 -21.22 -24.28 14.79
CA LEU A 638 -19.94 -24.69 15.35
C LEU A 638 -19.47 -26.05 14.81
N ASP A 639 -20.33 -27.06 14.79
CA ASP A 639 -19.99 -28.38 14.26
C ASP A 639 -19.51 -28.31 12.80
N ARG A 640 -20.18 -27.48 11.97
CA ARG A 640 -19.78 -27.24 10.58
C ARG A 640 -18.45 -26.50 10.49
N ALA A 641 -18.22 -25.52 11.37
CA ALA A 641 -16.94 -24.83 11.45
C ALA A 641 -15.80 -25.79 11.84
N GLU A 642 -16.03 -26.72 12.76
CA GLU A 642 -15.07 -27.74 13.15
C GLU A 642 -14.79 -28.74 12.02
N ALA A 643 -15.80 -29.15 11.26
CA ALA A 643 -15.61 -29.96 10.06
C ALA A 643 -14.74 -29.24 9.02
N LEU A 644 -15.00 -27.94 8.80
CA LEU A 644 -14.20 -27.10 7.90
C LEU A 644 -12.77 -26.91 8.40
N TYR A 645 -12.57 -26.75 9.71
CA TYR A 645 -11.24 -26.65 10.33
C TYR A 645 -10.41 -27.92 10.15
N ARG A 646 -11.05 -29.10 10.21
CA ARG A 646 -10.37 -30.38 9.93
C ARG A 646 -9.94 -30.49 8.48
N LEU A 647 -10.81 -30.07 7.56
CA LEU A 647 -10.46 -29.99 6.15
C LEU A 647 -9.28 -29.04 5.93
N GLU A 648 -9.27 -27.89 6.60
CA GLU A 648 -8.16 -26.93 6.57
C GLU A 648 -6.86 -27.55 7.06
N THR A 649 -6.89 -28.18 8.24
CA THR A 649 -5.71 -28.78 8.88
C THR A 649 -5.08 -29.83 7.98
N ARG A 650 -5.89 -30.57 7.21
CA ARG A 650 -5.42 -31.60 6.27
C ARG A 650 -4.91 -31.05 4.96
N ALA A 651 -5.55 -30.00 4.44
CA ALA A 651 -5.13 -29.33 3.21
C ALA A 651 -3.96 -28.34 3.44
N GLY A 652 -3.63 -28.06 4.71
CA GLY A 652 -2.62 -27.10 5.14
C GLY A 652 -3.10 -25.64 5.13
N LYS A 653 -4.10 -25.29 4.33
CA LYS A 653 -4.74 -23.96 4.29
C LYS A 653 -6.13 -24.02 3.66
N LEU A 654 -6.98 -23.06 4.00
CA LEU A 654 -8.27 -22.84 3.33
C LEU A 654 -8.03 -22.18 1.95
N SER A 655 -8.56 -22.77 0.88
CA SER A 655 -8.57 -22.18 -0.46
C SER A 655 -10.01 -21.97 -0.93
N ASP A 656 -10.22 -21.09 -1.91
CA ASP A 656 -11.57 -20.82 -2.45
C ASP A 656 -12.26 -22.08 -2.96
N ASN A 657 -11.50 -23.03 -3.50
CA ASN A 657 -12.04 -24.33 -3.94
C ASN A 657 -12.51 -25.18 -2.76
N LEU A 658 -11.74 -25.22 -1.66
CA LEU A 658 -12.11 -25.94 -0.45
C LEU A 658 -13.36 -25.34 0.19
N VAL A 659 -13.42 -24.01 0.29
CA VAL A 659 -14.59 -23.30 0.84
C VAL A 659 -15.82 -23.53 -0.02
N ALA A 660 -15.74 -23.30 -1.33
CA ALA A 660 -16.88 -23.45 -2.22
C ALA A 660 -17.38 -24.90 -2.30
N GLY A 661 -16.47 -25.88 -2.33
CA GLY A 661 -16.83 -27.30 -2.30
C GLY A 661 -17.50 -27.70 -0.98
N PHE A 662 -16.95 -27.25 0.16
CA PHE A 662 -17.54 -27.47 1.48
C PHE A 662 -18.93 -26.82 1.60
N GLN A 663 -19.06 -25.55 1.22
CA GLN A 663 -20.33 -24.83 1.24
C GLN A 663 -21.39 -25.57 0.40
N LYS A 664 -20.99 -26.05 -0.78
CA LYS A 664 -21.88 -26.83 -1.66
C LYS A 664 -22.29 -28.18 -1.05
N LEU A 665 -21.41 -28.89 -0.34
CA LEU A 665 -21.80 -30.10 0.41
C LEU A 665 -22.74 -29.81 1.56
N ALA A 666 -22.46 -28.74 2.30
CA ALA A 666 -23.23 -28.32 3.46
C ALA A 666 -24.61 -27.74 3.07
N SER A 667 -24.78 -27.28 1.82
CA SER A 667 -26.04 -26.72 1.30
C SER A 667 -26.86 -27.69 0.44
N ARG A 668 -26.25 -28.60 -0.33
CA ARG A 668 -26.96 -29.33 -1.41
C ARG A 668 -28.01 -30.32 -0.96
N SER A 669 -27.78 -31.15 0.06
CA SER A 669 -28.67 -32.29 0.35
C SER A 669 -28.13 -33.19 1.45
N GLY A 670 -28.85 -33.32 2.56
CA GLY A 670 -28.91 -34.53 3.39
C GLY A 670 -27.76 -34.81 4.35
N PHE A 671 -26.54 -34.31 4.11
CA PHE A 671 -25.43 -34.58 5.03
C PHE A 671 -25.62 -33.84 6.36
N ASN A 672 -25.89 -34.60 7.41
CA ASN A 672 -25.87 -34.07 8.77
C ASN A 672 -24.42 -33.76 9.19
N ASN A 673 -24.26 -33.02 10.29
CA ASN A 673 -22.93 -32.59 10.76
C ASN A 673 -21.98 -33.77 11.00
N THR A 674 -22.49 -34.92 11.45
CA THR A 674 -21.69 -36.13 11.65
C THR A 674 -21.19 -36.71 10.33
N GLU A 675 -22.02 -36.73 9.29
CA GLU A 675 -21.61 -37.23 7.98
C GLU A 675 -20.64 -36.27 7.29
N LEU A 676 -20.84 -34.95 7.40
CA LEU A 676 -19.87 -33.96 6.91
C LEU A 676 -18.52 -34.15 7.61
N PHE A 677 -18.53 -34.33 8.93
CA PHE A 677 -17.32 -34.56 9.70
C PHE A 677 -16.59 -35.83 9.25
N ASN A 678 -17.32 -36.95 9.14
CA ASN A 678 -16.76 -38.23 8.68
C ASN A 678 -16.21 -38.12 7.24
N LEU A 679 -16.88 -37.36 6.37
CA LEU A 679 -16.43 -37.11 5.01
C LEU A 679 -15.12 -36.29 5.01
N MET A 680 -15.03 -35.23 5.81
CA MET A 680 -13.80 -34.44 5.93
C MET A 680 -12.65 -35.30 6.51
N GLU A 681 -13.00 -36.28 7.36
CA GLU A 681 -12.06 -37.26 7.92
C GLU A 681 -11.68 -38.39 6.95
N ALA A 682 -12.47 -38.66 5.93
CA ALA A 682 -12.16 -39.67 4.91
C ALA A 682 -11.30 -39.10 3.76
N ILE A 683 -11.32 -37.79 3.53
CA ILE A 683 -10.59 -37.15 2.42
C ILE A 683 -9.07 -37.13 2.70
N PRO A 684 -8.22 -37.70 1.81
CA PRO A 684 -6.77 -37.59 1.92
C PRO A 684 -6.31 -36.13 1.75
N GLY A 685 -5.44 -35.64 2.65
CA GLY A 685 -5.04 -34.23 2.69
C GLY A 685 -4.43 -33.71 1.38
N GLU A 686 -3.59 -34.51 0.73
CA GLU A 686 -2.94 -34.20 -0.56
C GLU A 686 -3.90 -34.08 -1.75
N HIS A 687 -5.14 -34.57 -1.61
CA HIS A 687 -6.16 -34.54 -2.64
C HIS A 687 -7.38 -33.68 -2.27
N ALA A 688 -7.41 -33.11 -1.06
CA ALA A 688 -8.56 -32.36 -0.56
C ALA A 688 -9.01 -31.24 -1.50
N GLU A 689 -8.05 -30.50 -2.07
CA GLU A 689 -8.37 -29.42 -3.00
C GLU A 689 -8.98 -29.94 -4.31
N LEU A 690 -8.44 -31.05 -4.85
CA LEU A 690 -8.96 -31.67 -6.08
C LEU A 690 -10.39 -32.18 -5.87
N TYR A 691 -10.64 -32.87 -4.74
CA TYR A 691 -11.98 -33.36 -4.37
C TYR A 691 -12.99 -32.20 -4.27
N MET A 692 -12.65 -31.15 -3.53
CA MET A 692 -13.56 -30.00 -3.36
C MET A 692 -13.78 -29.23 -4.66
N ARG A 693 -12.78 -29.15 -5.54
CA ARG A 693 -12.92 -28.56 -6.88
C ARG A 693 -13.88 -29.36 -7.76
N ILE A 694 -13.82 -30.69 -7.70
CA ILE A 694 -14.77 -31.55 -8.44
C ILE A 694 -16.19 -31.33 -7.90
N ILE A 695 -16.36 -31.35 -6.58
CA ILE A 695 -17.65 -31.15 -5.91
C ILE A 695 -18.26 -29.78 -6.25
N ARG A 696 -17.43 -28.73 -6.26
CA ARG A 696 -17.82 -27.38 -6.70
C ARG A 696 -18.39 -27.39 -8.12
N GLY A 697 -17.77 -28.16 -9.03
CA GLY A 697 -18.14 -28.23 -10.45
C GLY A 697 -19.29 -29.16 -10.79
N MET A 698 -19.82 -29.94 -9.83
CA MET A 698 -21.00 -30.76 -10.07
C MET A 698 -22.22 -29.86 -10.31
N PRO A 699 -23.09 -30.13 -11.31
CA PRO A 699 -24.37 -29.41 -11.46
C PRO A 699 -25.21 -29.56 -10.19
N ASP A 700 -26.11 -28.62 -9.86
CA ASP A 700 -26.86 -28.59 -8.59
C ASP A 700 -27.76 -29.80 -8.30
#